data_AF-A0A0W8D8D5-F1
#
_entry.id   AF-A0A0W8D8D5-F1
#
_cell.length_a   1.000
_cell.length_b   1.000
_cell.length_c   1.000
_cell.angle_alpha   90.00
_cell.angle_beta   90.00
_cell.angle_gamma   90.00
#
_symmetry.space_group_name_H-M   'P 1'
#
loop_
_entity.id
_entity.type
_entity.pdbx_description
1 polymer ?
#
loop_
_entity_poly.entity_id
_entity_poly.type
_entity_poly.pdbx_seq_one_letter_code
_entity_poly.pdbx_strand_id
1 'polypeptide(L)'
;MSTALRVVSLLPSATENVCALLSACRGHASTVDSSIPIPELVGRSHECDFPRDALDLPVLTAARTAFTSSVDTHNQVREALASAASLYHLDADKLAALQPDVILTQSTCKVCSIDLASVQEAVDESVHKRTLVDQLVQSNCVSSESAKQDELTSTSNHLTTIVTCNPTTLVDAVVTQFRQLGDALGVPQVGESMAQEHFNRLQQLEHQAEAFVAKGDKPKVLMVEWLDPLFLGTKGWMREIVEAAGGQVVDTLEGGQHVDVVVIALCGLTLDKTEQELQEGRVGDWWKTLLDQSGDANPTVYIVDGTSMFTRPTGRLLDALEWLVHALHEPESSWLKSSTFPYKRFDTSLVATGSNAKEKKSAEMLEIEELHRAACANKQAMYTDPATGYSVMTAYILKERQVCCGNGCRHCPYGHANVKDPSRRKNTLTGTVYLQPRRRSRGFAKDSPGGQMLWPEGFNVSEGPSELVVVFWSGGKDSFLALSALYETYAAEQKPMPCVVFLTTIDPKTNVVPIQNISSQTVAAQAEALELPLCLVAVGLGDEYTSALRTALHDIPNQMKRTKKSKKASTQNETALLVSTLVFGDLHLEDIRAWREETFGKDYKLLFPVWKKNYESELLPALERLCVKTGAKIFFSNIDEERLGSDENDGTQWQVGQVYDWKRIQERNKISTEQVDLMGECGEFHTCVKSPGMD
;
A
#
# COMPACT_ATOMS: atom_id res chain seq x y z
N MET A 1 43.95 11.41 14.06
CA MET A 1 42.92 12.34 14.55
C MET A 1 41.58 11.66 14.34
N SER A 2 40.73 11.59 15.36
CA SER A 2 39.38 10.99 15.19
C SER A 2 38.63 11.81 14.14
N THR A 3 38.07 11.15 13.14
CA THR A 3 37.19 11.80 12.15
C THR A 3 35.84 12.11 12.79
N ALA A 4 35.17 13.16 12.32
CA ALA A 4 33.80 13.45 12.74
C ALA A 4 32.86 12.32 12.33
N LEU A 5 31.89 11.99 13.20
CA LEU A 5 30.84 11.01 12.89
C LEU A 5 29.99 11.52 11.73
N ARG A 6 29.78 10.68 10.71
CA ARG A 6 28.95 10.96 9.54
C ARG A 6 27.54 10.46 9.79
N VAL A 7 26.58 11.37 9.81
CA VAL A 7 25.19 11.09 10.19
C VAL A 7 24.28 11.20 8.97
N VAL A 8 23.46 10.20 8.74
CA VAL A 8 22.33 10.26 7.81
C VAL A 8 21.04 10.28 8.62
N SER A 9 20.12 11.18 8.31
CA SER A 9 18.82 11.25 8.98
C SER A 9 17.68 11.00 8.01
N LEU A 10 16.97 9.89 8.18
CA LEU A 10 15.86 9.48 7.32
C LEU A 10 14.49 9.88 7.89
N LEU A 11 14.47 10.73 8.93
CA LEU A 11 13.27 11.17 9.64
C LEU A 11 13.31 12.70 9.85
N PRO A 12 12.26 13.46 9.47
CA PRO A 12 12.26 14.93 9.58
C PRO A 12 12.50 15.45 11.00
N SER A 13 11.85 14.85 12.00
CA SER A 13 12.03 15.25 13.41
C SER A 13 13.44 14.96 13.92
N ALA A 14 14.04 13.83 13.52
CA ALA A 14 15.42 13.52 13.87
C ALA A 14 16.38 14.52 13.21
N THR A 15 16.15 14.90 11.95
CA THR A 15 16.99 15.90 11.27
C THR A 15 16.98 17.23 12.02
N GLU A 16 15.80 17.72 12.39
CA GLU A 16 15.68 18.96 13.15
C GLU A 16 16.39 18.90 14.50
N ASN A 17 16.16 17.84 15.28
CA ASN A 17 16.80 17.67 16.59
C ASN A 17 18.34 17.57 16.47
N VAL A 18 18.84 16.88 15.44
CA VAL A 18 20.28 16.83 15.16
C VAL A 18 20.82 18.21 14.79
N CYS A 19 20.17 18.94 13.89
CA CYS A 19 20.61 20.29 13.54
C CYS A 19 20.64 21.22 14.76
N ALA A 20 19.67 21.10 15.68
CA ALA A 20 19.66 21.84 16.94
C ALA A 20 20.85 21.45 17.84
N LEU A 21 21.11 20.15 18.02
CA LEU A 21 22.27 19.64 18.76
C LEU A 21 23.60 20.13 18.16
N LEU A 22 23.76 20.05 16.84
CA LEU A 22 24.97 20.48 16.14
C LEU A 22 25.18 22.00 16.26
N SER A 23 24.10 22.78 16.21
CA SER A 23 24.14 24.23 16.43
C SER A 23 24.57 24.55 17.87
N ALA A 24 24.04 23.83 18.86
CA ALA A 24 24.44 23.95 20.25
C ALA A 24 25.92 23.57 20.46
N CYS A 25 26.41 22.51 19.82
CA CYS A 25 27.82 22.12 19.86
C CYS A 25 28.74 23.24 19.35
N ARG A 26 28.37 23.90 18.24
CA ARG A 26 29.13 25.02 17.67
C ARG A 26 29.11 26.26 18.57
N GLY A 27 27.99 26.53 19.23
CA GLY A 27 27.87 27.61 20.22
C GLY A 27 28.66 27.36 21.51
N HIS A 28 28.82 26.10 21.91
CA HIS A 28 29.56 25.68 23.11
C HIS A 28 31.03 25.32 22.84
N ALA A 29 31.57 25.63 21.65
CA ALA A 29 32.95 25.33 21.26
C ALA A 29 34.03 25.97 22.18
N SER A 30 33.65 26.88 23.08
CA SER A 30 34.50 27.44 24.14
C SER A 30 34.52 26.61 25.45
N THR A 31 33.61 25.67 25.65
CA THR A 31 33.43 24.89 26.90
C THR A 31 33.49 23.38 26.72
N VAL A 32 33.34 22.88 25.49
CA VAL A 32 33.55 21.46 25.14
C VAL A 32 35.04 21.23 24.88
N ASP A 33 35.58 20.08 25.31
CA ASP A 33 36.96 19.71 24.98
C ASP A 33 37.16 19.78 23.46
N SER A 34 38.00 20.72 23.01
CA SER A 34 38.34 20.98 21.61
C SER A 34 38.93 19.77 20.85
N SER A 35 39.15 18.66 21.57
CA SER A 35 39.61 17.38 21.03
C SER A 35 38.50 16.50 20.44
N ILE A 36 37.21 16.76 20.73
CA ILE A 36 36.09 15.93 20.23
C ILE A 36 35.56 16.53 18.91
N PRO A 37 35.63 15.79 17.78
CA PRO A 37 35.12 16.27 16.50
C PRO A 37 33.59 16.32 16.49
N ILE A 38 33.03 17.47 16.10
CA ILE A 38 31.57 17.67 15.99
C ILE A 38 31.03 16.78 14.85
N PRO A 39 29.95 16.02 15.06
CA PRO A 39 29.34 15.20 14.01
C PRO A 39 28.85 16.03 12.81
N GLU A 40 28.82 15.41 11.65
CA GLU A 40 28.38 16.02 10.40
C GLU A 40 27.15 15.31 9.87
N LEU A 41 26.08 16.05 9.59
CA LEU A 41 24.93 15.52 8.86
C LEU A 41 25.25 15.52 7.37
N VAL A 42 25.29 14.35 6.76
CA VAL A 42 25.78 14.14 5.37
C VAL A 42 24.69 13.74 4.39
N GLY A 43 23.48 13.42 4.87
CA GLY A 43 22.35 13.08 4.02
C GLY A 43 21.03 13.06 4.77
N ARG A 44 19.93 13.24 4.04
CA ARG A 44 18.59 13.39 4.59
C ARG A 44 17.50 12.65 3.80
N SER A 45 16.32 12.52 4.40
CA SER A 45 15.08 12.13 3.72
C SER A 45 14.52 13.29 2.88
N HIS A 46 13.66 13.01 1.89
CA HIS A 46 12.99 14.05 1.08
C HIS A 46 12.05 14.96 1.90
N GLU A 47 11.55 14.47 3.03
CA GLU A 47 10.64 15.23 3.91
C GLU A 47 11.36 16.04 4.98
N CYS A 48 12.70 15.89 5.08
CA CYS A 48 13.52 16.66 6.01
C CYS A 48 13.67 18.10 5.50
N ASP A 49 12.62 18.90 5.67
CA ASP A 49 12.43 20.24 5.12
C ASP A 49 12.92 21.38 6.03
N PHE A 50 13.40 21.06 7.23
CA PHE A 50 13.80 22.01 8.26
C PHE A 50 14.98 21.49 9.10
N PRO A 51 15.93 22.37 9.51
CA PRO A 51 16.07 23.79 9.13
C PRO A 51 16.51 23.95 7.66
N ARG A 52 16.41 25.18 7.13
CA ARG A 52 16.74 25.47 5.71
C ARG A 52 18.14 25.02 5.31
N ASP A 53 19.10 25.12 6.22
CA ASP A 53 20.50 24.73 5.97
C ASP A 53 20.66 23.21 5.73
N ALA A 54 19.71 22.39 6.18
CA ALA A 54 19.70 20.95 5.88
C ALA A 54 19.27 20.67 4.43
N LEU A 55 18.62 21.63 3.75
CA LEU A 55 18.07 21.41 2.40
C LEU A 55 19.14 21.15 1.34
N ASP A 56 20.35 21.65 1.57
CA ASP A 56 21.51 21.48 0.67
C ASP A 56 22.11 20.05 0.74
N LEU A 57 21.69 19.25 1.71
CA LEU A 57 22.18 17.88 1.87
C LEU A 57 21.56 16.91 0.84
N PRO A 58 22.32 15.89 0.42
CA PRO A 58 21.83 14.82 -0.44
C PRO A 58 20.55 14.18 0.08
N VAL A 59 19.53 14.09 -0.78
CA VAL A 59 18.26 13.42 -0.51
C VAL A 59 18.37 11.94 -0.87
N LEU A 60 18.07 11.08 0.10
CA LEU A 60 18.22 9.63 0.02
C LEU A 60 16.90 8.88 -0.17
N THR A 61 15.78 9.51 0.13
CA THR A 61 14.46 8.88 -0.01
C THR A 61 13.58 9.62 -0.99
N ALA A 62 12.60 8.93 -1.57
CA ALA A 62 11.53 9.54 -2.35
C ALA A 62 10.20 8.84 -2.04
N ALA A 63 9.10 9.60 -2.03
CA ALA A 63 7.77 9.02 -1.93
C ALA A 63 7.45 8.25 -3.22
N ARG A 64 6.82 7.07 -3.09
CA ARG A 64 6.26 6.31 -4.22
C ARG A 64 4.87 6.81 -4.63
N THR A 65 4.38 7.85 -3.95
CA THR A 65 3.01 8.35 -4.00
C THR A 65 2.98 9.89 -3.91
N ALA A 66 1.92 10.52 -4.43
CA ALA A 66 1.72 11.97 -4.36
C ALA A 66 0.43 12.31 -3.59
N PHE A 67 0.56 12.99 -2.45
CA PHE A 67 -0.56 13.30 -1.56
C PHE A 67 -1.22 14.64 -1.93
N THR A 68 -2.55 14.64 -2.18
CA THR A 68 -3.27 15.86 -2.61
C THR A 68 -4.36 16.36 -1.66
N SER A 69 -5.01 15.49 -0.88
CA SER A 69 -6.07 15.82 0.09
C SER A 69 -6.09 14.82 1.25
N SER A 70 -6.80 15.13 2.34
CA SER A 70 -6.93 14.22 3.49
C SER A 70 -7.52 12.85 3.07
N VAL A 71 -8.62 12.82 2.34
CA VAL A 71 -9.22 11.56 1.83
C VAL A 71 -8.27 10.79 0.93
N ASP A 72 -7.53 11.47 0.06
CA ASP A 72 -6.57 10.87 -0.87
C ASP A 72 -5.39 10.22 -0.12
N THR A 73 -4.82 10.92 0.86
CA THR A 73 -3.77 10.37 1.73
C THR A 73 -4.28 9.12 2.47
N HIS A 74 -5.54 9.08 2.91
CA HIS A 74 -6.10 7.92 3.64
C HIS A 74 -6.11 6.69 2.74
N ASN A 75 -6.52 6.90 1.49
CA ASN A 75 -6.66 5.83 0.51
C ASN A 75 -5.28 5.27 0.14
N GLN A 76 -4.31 6.13 -0.14
CA GLN A 76 -2.95 5.74 -0.52
C GLN A 76 -2.19 5.07 0.64
N VAL A 77 -2.32 5.59 1.88
CA VAL A 77 -1.75 4.96 3.09
C VAL A 77 -2.33 3.56 3.30
N ARG A 78 -3.65 3.41 3.15
CA ARG A 78 -4.30 2.10 3.26
C ARG A 78 -3.96 1.15 2.12
N GLU A 79 -3.61 1.68 0.96
CA GLU A 79 -3.15 0.89 -0.20
C GLU A 79 -1.75 0.35 0.05
N ALA A 80 -0.83 1.20 0.50
CA ALA A 80 0.54 0.79 0.77
C ALA A 80 0.69 -0.13 1.99
N LEU A 81 -0.06 0.11 3.07
CA LEU A 81 -0.15 -0.83 4.19
C LEU A 81 -0.70 -2.19 3.77
N ALA A 82 -1.58 -2.22 2.76
CA ALA A 82 -2.13 -3.45 2.21
C ALA A 82 -1.20 -4.13 1.20
N SER A 83 -0.20 -3.46 0.64
CA SER A 83 0.77 -4.06 -0.29
C SER A 83 2.02 -4.63 0.38
N ALA A 84 2.22 -4.41 1.69
CA ALA A 84 3.46 -4.68 2.43
C ALA A 84 4.74 -4.03 1.81
N ALA A 85 4.57 -3.21 0.78
CA ALA A 85 5.61 -2.40 0.17
C ALA A 85 5.83 -1.14 1.00
N SER A 86 7.09 -0.75 1.19
CA SER A 86 7.41 0.56 1.76
C SER A 86 6.78 1.66 0.90
N LEU A 87 6.17 2.67 1.54
CA LEU A 87 5.66 3.89 0.87
C LEU A 87 6.78 4.72 0.23
N TYR A 88 8.02 4.42 0.60
CA TYR A 88 9.18 5.21 0.26
C TYR A 88 10.22 4.32 -0.42
N HIS A 89 10.93 4.92 -1.36
CA HIS A 89 12.16 4.36 -1.92
C HIS A 89 13.36 4.90 -1.12
N LEU A 90 14.37 4.07 -0.86
CA LEU A 90 15.65 4.46 -0.28
C LEU A 90 16.78 4.15 -1.29
N ASP A 91 17.56 5.16 -1.66
CA ASP A 91 18.66 5.06 -2.60
C ASP A 91 19.90 4.44 -1.92
N ALA A 92 20.05 3.12 -2.05
CA ALA A 92 21.13 2.35 -1.43
C ALA A 92 22.53 2.75 -1.95
N ASP A 93 22.63 3.18 -3.21
CA ASP A 93 23.91 3.58 -3.81
C ASP A 93 24.37 4.93 -3.28
N LYS A 94 23.48 5.93 -3.19
CA LYS A 94 23.79 7.19 -2.51
C LYS A 94 24.10 6.96 -1.04
N LEU A 95 23.36 6.08 -0.36
CA LEU A 95 23.63 5.75 1.05
C LEU A 95 25.04 5.16 1.22
N ALA A 96 25.43 4.22 0.36
CA ALA A 96 26.76 3.62 0.38
C ALA A 96 27.87 4.65 0.10
N ALA A 97 27.66 5.55 -0.87
CA ALA A 97 28.61 6.61 -1.23
C ALA A 97 28.84 7.62 -0.09
N LEU A 98 27.82 7.88 0.74
CA LEU A 98 27.93 8.79 1.87
C LEU A 98 28.70 8.20 3.06
N GLN A 99 28.91 6.88 3.11
CA GLN A 99 29.62 6.19 4.20
C GLN A 99 29.17 6.66 5.61
N PRO A 100 27.89 6.50 5.97
CA PRO A 100 27.41 6.93 7.28
C PRO A 100 27.94 6.04 8.40
N ASP A 101 28.31 6.67 9.52
CA ASP A 101 28.58 6.00 10.80
C ASP A 101 27.28 5.77 11.58
N VAL A 102 26.33 6.70 11.47
CA VAL A 102 25.03 6.66 12.17
C VAL A 102 23.90 6.94 11.18
N ILE A 103 22.86 6.10 11.19
CA ILE A 103 21.61 6.33 10.47
C ILE A 103 20.49 6.51 11.48
N LEU A 104 19.83 7.67 11.44
CA LEU A 104 18.66 7.96 12.26
C LEU A 104 17.39 7.61 11.48
N THR A 105 16.56 6.74 12.05
CA THR A 105 15.28 6.31 11.47
C THR A 105 14.25 6.09 12.59
N GLN A 106 13.14 5.42 12.31
CA GLN A 106 12.12 5.02 13.28
C GLN A 106 11.69 3.57 13.03
N SER A 107 10.96 2.99 13.99
CA SER A 107 10.46 1.61 13.90
C SER A 107 8.98 1.46 14.30
N THR A 108 8.30 2.57 14.55
CA THR A 108 6.93 2.61 15.08
C THR A 108 5.86 2.71 13.99
N CYS A 109 6.10 3.51 12.95
CA CYS A 109 5.13 3.80 11.91
C CYS A 109 5.67 3.47 10.53
N LYS A 110 5.13 2.43 9.87
CA LYS A 110 5.48 2.06 8.48
C LYS A 110 4.90 3.00 7.42
N VAL A 111 4.19 4.05 7.85
CA VAL A 111 3.46 4.97 6.99
C VAL A 111 4.15 6.33 6.89
N CYS A 112 4.53 6.91 8.02
CA CYS A 112 4.94 8.32 8.09
C CYS A 112 6.41 8.56 7.68
N SER A 113 7.19 7.50 7.46
CA SER A 113 8.57 7.58 6.97
C SER A 113 9.03 6.19 6.51
N ILE A 114 10.23 6.10 5.94
CA ILE A 114 10.86 4.83 5.55
C ILE A 114 10.87 3.86 6.75
N ASP A 115 10.52 2.59 6.49
CA ASP A 115 10.45 1.57 7.53
C ASP A 115 11.84 0.99 7.85
N LEU A 116 11.99 0.48 9.08
CA LEU A 116 13.27 -0.04 9.58
C LEU A 116 13.83 -1.18 8.74
N ALA A 117 12.99 -2.06 8.18
CA ALA A 117 13.47 -3.21 7.41
C ALA A 117 14.13 -2.76 6.10
N SER A 118 13.50 -1.81 5.40
CA SER A 118 14.09 -1.19 4.20
C SER A 118 15.43 -0.50 4.47
N VAL A 119 15.58 0.13 5.65
CA VAL A 119 16.86 0.74 6.05
C VAL A 119 17.92 -0.31 6.34
N GLN A 120 17.56 -1.40 7.03
CA GLN A 120 18.47 -2.51 7.33
C GLN A 120 18.96 -3.19 6.04
N GLU A 121 18.06 -3.46 5.11
CA GLU A 121 18.37 -4.05 3.81
C GLU A 121 19.36 -3.17 3.02
N ALA A 122 19.11 -1.86 2.94
CA ALA A 122 20.02 -0.93 2.25
C ALA A 122 21.41 -0.86 2.92
N VAL A 123 21.48 -0.98 4.25
CA VAL A 123 22.76 -1.04 4.96
C VAL A 123 23.49 -2.36 4.64
N ASP A 124 22.81 -3.49 4.67
CA ASP A 124 23.40 -4.80 4.37
C ASP A 124 23.91 -4.86 2.92
N GLU A 125 23.14 -4.35 1.95
CA GLU A 125 23.59 -4.20 0.56
C GLU A 125 24.83 -3.29 0.46
N SER A 126 24.83 -2.16 1.18
CA SER A 126 25.97 -1.24 1.17
C SER A 126 27.24 -1.86 1.74
N VAL A 127 27.13 -2.73 2.75
CA VAL A 127 28.25 -3.47 3.34
C VAL A 127 28.75 -4.54 2.37
N HIS A 128 27.84 -5.24 1.69
CA HIS A 128 28.19 -6.23 0.68
C HIS A 128 28.92 -5.58 -0.52
N LYS A 129 28.40 -4.46 -1.04
CA LYS A 129 29.03 -3.69 -2.11
C LYS A 129 30.42 -3.15 -1.71
N ARG A 130 30.58 -2.65 -0.47
CA ARG A 130 31.89 -2.23 0.06
C ARG A 130 32.89 -3.37 0.11
N THR A 131 32.46 -4.54 0.61
CA THR A 131 33.29 -5.75 0.69
C THR A 131 33.74 -6.20 -0.71
N LEU A 132 32.85 -6.16 -1.70
CA LEU A 132 33.16 -6.49 -3.09
C LEU A 132 34.15 -5.49 -3.71
N VAL A 133 33.98 -4.19 -3.46
CA VAL A 133 34.92 -3.16 -3.94
C VAL A 133 36.30 -3.33 -3.30
N ASP A 134 36.39 -3.59 -2.00
CA ASP A 134 37.66 -3.83 -1.31
C ASP A 134 38.36 -5.09 -1.85
N GLN A 135 37.61 -6.16 -2.15
CA GLN A 135 38.12 -7.36 -2.81
C GLN A 135 38.57 -7.12 -4.26
N LEU A 136 37.86 -6.28 -5.01
CA LEU A 136 38.22 -5.88 -6.38
C LEU A 136 39.46 -4.98 -6.41
N VAL A 137 39.63 -4.09 -5.43
CA VAL A 137 40.84 -3.27 -5.25
C VAL A 137 42.04 -4.14 -4.85
N GLN A 138 41.84 -5.13 -3.98
CA GLN A 138 42.89 -6.09 -3.61
C GLN A 138 43.29 -7.01 -4.78
N SER A 139 42.35 -7.44 -5.61
CA SER A 139 42.63 -8.31 -6.77
C SER A 139 43.28 -7.58 -7.95
N ASN A 140 43.09 -6.26 -8.08
CA ASN A 140 43.81 -5.42 -9.05
C ASN A 140 45.22 -5.01 -8.58
N CYS A 141 45.57 -5.25 -7.31
CA CYS A 141 46.91 -5.03 -6.75
C CYS A 141 47.71 -6.34 -6.68
N VAL A 142 47.92 -7.01 -7.81
CA VAL A 142 48.92 -8.09 -7.93
C VAL A 142 49.82 -7.82 -9.12
N SER A 143 50.95 -7.17 -8.86
CA SER A 143 52.20 -7.47 -9.57
C SER A 143 53.43 -7.04 -8.75
N SER A 144 54.36 -7.99 -8.63
CA SER A 144 55.75 -7.94 -8.15
C SER A 144 56.01 -8.29 -6.66
N GLU A 145 56.90 -9.28 -6.50
CA GLU A 145 57.23 -10.06 -5.31
C GLU A 145 58.10 -9.31 -4.27
N SER A 146 57.82 -9.51 -2.98
CA SER A 146 58.67 -10.25 -2.03
C SER A 146 58.43 -9.82 -0.57
N ALA A 147 58.41 -10.83 0.31
CA ALA A 147 57.91 -10.79 1.68
C ALA A 147 58.66 -9.84 2.64
N LYS A 148 57.89 -9.10 3.44
CA LYS A 148 58.10 -8.94 4.89
C LYS A 148 56.76 -8.74 5.59
N GLN A 149 56.52 -9.61 6.57
CA GLN A 149 55.41 -9.57 7.52
C GLN A 149 55.43 -8.30 8.37
N ASP A 150 54.24 -7.97 8.89
CA ASP A 150 53.95 -7.05 10.00
C ASP A 150 53.71 -5.58 9.64
N GLU A 151 52.55 -5.32 9.04
CA GLU A 151 51.61 -4.31 9.54
C GLU A 151 50.21 -4.69 9.02
N LEU A 152 49.44 -5.43 9.84
CA LEU A 152 47.99 -5.47 9.70
C LEU A 152 47.49 -4.04 9.86
N THR A 153 47.34 -3.31 8.76
CA THR A 153 46.44 -2.18 8.69
C THR A 153 45.04 -2.75 8.82
N SER A 154 44.51 -2.66 10.04
CA SER A 154 43.11 -2.90 10.34
C SER A 154 42.27 -2.00 9.43
N THR A 155 41.73 -2.54 8.34
CA THR A 155 40.49 -2.01 7.76
C THR A 155 39.44 -2.20 8.85
N SER A 156 39.25 -1.16 9.66
CA SER A 156 38.15 -1.08 10.61
C SER A 156 36.88 -1.26 9.80
N ASN A 157 36.24 -2.42 9.92
CA ASN A 157 34.84 -2.59 9.56
C ASN A 157 34.05 -1.62 10.45
N HIS A 158 33.94 -0.36 10.02
CA HIS A 158 33.13 0.63 10.71
C HIS A 158 31.66 0.21 10.50
N LEU A 159 31.11 -0.45 11.51
CA LEU A 159 29.71 -0.90 11.52
C LEU A 159 28.82 0.35 11.62
N THR A 160 28.10 0.65 10.54
CA THR A 160 27.06 1.69 10.54
C THR A 160 26.02 1.36 11.60
N THR A 161 25.79 2.28 12.54
CA THR A 161 24.84 2.11 13.64
C THR A 161 23.49 2.69 13.25
N ILE A 162 22.42 1.89 13.31
CA ILE A 162 21.04 2.37 13.12
C ILE A 162 20.46 2.77 14.47
N VAL A 163 19.98 4.00 14.58
CA VAL A 163 19.35 4.55 15.79
C VAL A 163 17.90 4.84 15.49
N THR A 164 17.00 4.22 16.24
CA THR A 164 15.56 4.40 16.07
C THR A 164 15.01 5.46 17.02
N CYS A 165 14.40 6.49 16.47
CA CYS A 165 13.76 7.61 17.14
C CYS A 165 12.25 7.36 17.25
N ASN A 166 11.78 6.88 18.41
CA ASN A 166 10.38 6.51 18.64
C ASN A 166 9.84 7.09 19.96
N PRO A 167 9.77 8.43 20.09
CA PRO A 167 9.11 9.01 21.26
C PRO A 167 7.65 8.55 21.28
N THR A 168 7.06 8.45 22.47
CA THR A 168 5.63 8.12 22.63
C THR A 168 4.92 9.07 23.57
N THR A 169 5.66 9.64 24.52
CA THR A 169 5.21 10.68 25.46
C THR A 169 5.78 12.05 25.07
N LEU A 170 5.21 13.13 25.61
CA LEU A 170 5.69 14.49 25.44
C LEU A 170 7.11 14.65 26.00
N VAL A 171 7.38 14.05 27.17
CA VAL A 171 8.72 14.02 27.77
C VAL A 171 9.69 13.28 26.87
N ASP A 172 9.29 12.17 26.25
CA ASP A 172 10.18 11.47 25.31
C ASP A 172 10.55 12.35 24.12
N ALA A 173 9.55 13.04 23.55
CA ALA A 173 9.69 13.85 22.36
C ALA A 173 10.61 15.07 22.57
N VAL A 174 10.56 15.71 23.74
CA VAL A 174 11.30 16.96 23.98
C VAL A 174 12.51 16.79 24.90
N VAL A 175 12.60 15.71 25.69
CA VAL A 175 13.68 15.50 26.67
C VAL A 175 14.47 14.22 26.38
N THR A 176 13.83 13.04 26.47
CA THR A 176 14.54 11.75 26.36
C THR A 176 15.27 11.62 25.03
N GLN A 177 14.65 12.07 23.95
CA GLN A 177 15.21 11.98 22.61
C GLN A 177 16.49 12.81 22.43
N PHE A 178 16.60 13.98 23.08
CA PHE A 178 17.83 14.80 23.03
C PHE A 178 19.00 14.14 23.77
N ARG A 179 18.73 13.43 24.89
CA ARG A 179 19.75 12.61 25.56
C ARG A 179 20.23 11.47 24.67
N GLN A 180 19.29 10.70 24.11
CA GLN A 180 19.59 9.57 23.23
C GLN A 180 20.37 9.98 21.98
N LEU A 181 19.98 11.09 21.35
CA LEU A 181 20.71 11.63 20.21
C LEU A 181 22.09 12.16 20.62
N GLY A 182 22.20 12.82 21.78
CA GLY A 182 23.49 13.25 22.32
C GLY A 182 24.46 12.08 22.50
N ASP A 183 24.00 10.99 23.12
CA ASP A 183 24.79 9.76 23.31
C ASP A 183 25.19 9.13 21.97
N ALA A 184 24.22 8.94 21.06
CA ALA A 184 24.43 8.32 19.75
C ALA A 184 25.38 9.11 18.84
N LEU A 185 25.42 10.43 19.02
CA LEU A 185 26.25 11.33 18.23
C LEU A 185 27.56 11.70 18.93
N GLY A 186 27.87 11.09 20.08
CA GLY A 186 29.13 11.35 20.80
C GLY A 186 29.22 12.75 21.42
N VAL A 187 28.08 13.41 21.67
CA VAL A 187 27.96 14.73 22.32
C VAL A 187 27.01 14.68 23.54
N PRO A 188 27.20 13.75 24.49
CA PRO A 188 26.25 13.48 25.57
C PRO A 188 26.04 14.68 26.51
N GLN A 189 27.07 15.52 26.72
CA GLN A 189 26.95 16.70 27.58
C GLN A 189 26.02 17.76 26.97
N VAL A 190 26.06 17.92 25.64
CA VAL A 190 25.17 18.86 24.92
C VAL A 190 23.75 18.30 24.91
N GLY A 191 23.60 17.00 24.65
CA GLY A 191 22.31 16.32 24.74
C GLY A 191 21.64 16.46 26.11
N GLU A 192 22.39 16.25 27.19
CA GLU A 192 21.87 16.42 28.56
C GLU A 192 21.52 17.88 28.86
N SER A 193 22.36 18.84 28.46
CA SER A 193 22.10 20.26 28.69
C SER A 193 20.80 20.71 28.02
N MET A 194 20.59 20.34 26.76
CA MET A 194 19.37 20.68 26.03
C MET A 194 18.15 19.95 26.60
N ALA A 195 18.30 18.68 26.98
CA ALA A 195 17.22 17.93 27.63
C ALA A 195 16.77 18.60 28.94
N GLN A 196 17.72 19.07 29.76
CA GLN A 196 17.41 19.78 31.00
C GLN A 196 16.75 21.13 30.73
N GLU A 197 17.19 21.89 29.73
CA GLU A 197 16.57 23.15 29.32
C GLU A 197 15.11 22.93 28.88
N HIS A 198 14.87 21.94 28.01
CA HIS A 198 13.54 21.58 27.55
C HIS A 198 12.64 21.11 28.69
N PHE A 199 13.16 20.29 29.61
CA PHE A 199 12.41 19.85 30.79
C PHE A 199 12.01 21.03 31.68
N ASN A 200 12.92 21.97 31.93
CA ASN A 200 12.62 23.17 32.71
C ASN A 200 11.54 24.02 32.03
N ARG A 201 11.61 24.19 30.69
CA ARG A 201 10.60 24.92 29.92
C ARG A 201 9.23 24.23 29.97
N LEU A 202 9.20 22.90 29.86
CA LEU A 202 7.97 22.11 30.02
C LEU A 202 7.32 22.36 31.40
N GLN A 203 8.10 22.22 32.48
CA GLN A 203 7.60 22.46 33.84
C GLN A 203 7.10 23.89 34.06
N GLN A 204 7.77 24.88 33.46
CA GLN A 204 7.34 26.27 33.53
C GLN A 204 5.97 26.47 32.87
N LEU A 205 5.75 25.87 31.70
CA LEU A 205 4.49 25.97 30.96
C LEU A 205 3.36 25.22 31.67
N GLU A 206 3.64 24.03 32.23
CA GLU A 206 2.68 23.30 33.06
C GLU A 206 2.26 24.12 34.29
N HIS A 207 3.23 24.74 34.98
CA HIS A 207 2.94 25.59 36.13
C HIS A 207 2.11 26.83 35.76
N GLN A 208 2.38 27.42 34.59
CA GLN A 208 1.57 28.51 34.06
C GLN A 208 0.14 28.06 33.77
N ALA A 209 -0.06 26.88 33.17
CA ALA A 209 -1.37 26.31 32.91
C ALA A 209 -2.14 26.00 34.21
N GLU A 210 -1.47 25.42 35.21
CA GLU A 210 -2.05 25.18 36.54
C GLU A 210 -2.57 26.46 37.19
N ALA A 211 -1.84 27.57 37.06
CA ALA A 211 -2.26 28.86 37.59
C ALA A 211 -3.54 29.42 36.91
N PHE A 212 -3.81 29.05 35.66
CA PHE A 212 -5.07 29.36 34.98
C PHE A 212 -6.20 28.44 35.41
N VAL A 213 -5.94 27.13 35.45
CA VAL A 213 -6.92 26.12 35.91
C VAL A 213 -7.32 26.34 37.37
N ALA A 214 -6.43 26.89 38.21
CA ALA A 214 -6.80 27.27 39.59
C ALA A 214 -7.87 28.38 39.65
N LYS A 215 -8.12 29.09 38.56
CA LYS A 215 -9.05 30.22 38.46
C LYS A 215 -10.32 29.92 37.64
N GLY A 216 -10.42 28.75 37.00
CA GLY A 216 -11.53 28.40 36.11
C GLY A 216 -11.59 26.89 35.81
N ASP A 217 -12.57 26.47 35.01
CA ASP A 217 -12.69 25.07 34.61
C ASP A 217 -11.67 24.73 33.51
N LYS A 218 -11.29 23.45 33.41
CA LYS A 218 -10.43 22.95 32.33
C LYS A 218 -11.19 22.99 31.00
N PRO A 219 -10.70 23.71 29.97
CA PRO A 219 -11.34 23.71 28.65
C PRO A 219 -11.31 22.31 28.03
N LYS A 220 -12.44 21.85 27.50
CA LYS A 220 -12.56 20.59 26.77
C LYS A 220 -12.12 20.78 25.33
N VAL A 221 -11.05 20.09 24.95
CA VAL A 221 -10.34 20.27 23.68
C VAL A 221 -10.50 19.04 22.80
N LEU A 222 -11.01 19.25 21.59
CA LEU A 222 -11.03 18.27 20.53
C LEU A 222 -9.80 18.46 19.63
N MET A 223 -8.84 17.55 19.74
CA MET A 223 -7.62 17.56 18.91
C MET A 223 -7.84 16.71 17.65
N VAL A 224 -7.90 17.34 16.48
CA VAL A 224 -8.23 16.71 15.19
C VAL A 224 -6.97 16.55 14.35
N GLU A 225 -6.58 15.30 14.07
CA GLU A 225 -5.44 14.96 13.21
C GLU A 225 -5.86 14.63 11.77
N TRP A 226 -7.14 14.27 11.57
CA TRP A 226 -7.71 13.89 10.29
C TRP A 226 -9.19 14.25 10.19
N LEU A 227 -9.63 14.80 9.05
CA LEU A 227 -11.02 15.29 8.88
C LEU A 227 -12.01 14.19 8.46
N ASP A 228 -11.63 13.27 7.57
CA ASP A 228 -12.53 12.20 7.09
C ASP A 228 -11.75 10.93 6.66
N PRO A 229 -11.92 9.78 7.35
CA PRO A 229 -12.69 9.62 8.59
C PRO A 229 -12.06 10.39 9.76
N LEU A 230 -12.87 10.85 10.72
CA LEU A 230 -12.38 11.62 11.87
C LEU A 230 -11.33 10.83 12.66
N PHE A 231 -10.12 11.39 12.80
CA PHE A 231 -9.08 10.86 13.66
C PHE A 231 -8.70 11.89 14.71
N LEU A 232 -8.73 11.47 15.98
CA LEU A 232 -8.52 12.34 17.13
C LEU A 232 -7.19 12.02 17.83
N GLY A 233 -6.45 13.07 18.18
CA GLY A 233 -5.20 13.02 18.94
C GLY A 233 -5.41 12.72 20.42
N THR A 234 -5.90 11.52 20.70
CA THR A 234 -6.35 11.08 22.04
C THR A 234 -5.29 10.30 22.80
N LYS A 235 -4.07 10.16 22.28
CA LYS A 235 -3.02 9.31 22.86
C LYS A 235 -1.64 9.94 22.71
N GLY A 236 -0.70 9.44 23.51
CA GLY A 236 0.70 9.88 23.50
C GLY A 236 0.85 11.37 23.74
N TRP A 237 1.89 11.96 23.15
CA TRP A 237 2.17 13.39 23.31
C TRP A 237 1.05 14.32 22.83
N MET A 238 0.18 13.89 21.90
CA MET A 238 -0.96 14.69 21.44
C MET A 238 -2.01 14.88 22.54
N ARG A 239 -2.21 13.87 23.39
CA ARG A 239 -3.01 14.02 24.61
C ARG A 239 -2.24 14.84 25.65
N GLU A 240 -1.01 14.45 25.92
CA GLU A 240 -0.23 15.01 27.01
C GLU A 240 0.01 16.52 26.82
N ILE A 241 0.17 17.01 25.59
CA ILE A 241 0.34 18.45 25.33
C ILE A 241 -0.94 19.24 25.66
N VAL A 242 -2.13 18.68 25.43
CA VAL A 242 -3.40 19.29 25.82
C VAL A 242 -3.54 19.32 27.34
N GLU A 243 -3.20 18.20 27.99
CA GLU A 243 -3.27 18.07 29.45
C GLU A 243 -2.25 18.99 30.15
N ALA A 244 -1.03 19.08 29.62
CA ALA A 244 0.03 20.00 30.07
C ALA A 244 -0.37 21.47 29.87
N ALA A 245 -1.15 21.77 28.82
CA ALA A 245 -1.73 23.09 28.62
C ALA A 245 -2.91 23.39 29.56
N GLY A 246 -3.29 22.47 30.46
CA GLY A 246 -4.40 22.63 31.39
C GLY A 246 -5.77 22.35 30.77
N GLY A 247 -5.83 21.75 29.59
CA GLY A 247 -7.07 21.31 28.94
C GLY A 247 -7.50 19.90 29.37
N GLN A 248 -8.68 19.51 28.92
CA GLN A 248 -9.21 18.15 29.00
C GLN A 248 -9.46 17.63 27.58
N VAL A 249 -8.83 16.51 27.20
CA VAL A 249 -9.03 15.92 25.87
C VAL A 249 -10.43 15.33 25.74
N VAL A 250 -11.08 15.60 24.62
CA VAL A 250 -12.34 14.97 24.20
C VAL A 250 -12.01 13.76 23.34
N ASP A 251 -12.30 12.57 23.87
CA ASP A 251 -11.89 11.30 23.25
C ASP A 251 -12.87 10.78 22.20
N THR A 252 -14.11 11.26 22.26
CA THR A 252 -15.18 10.91 21.34
C THR A 252 -16.24 12.00 21.33
N LEU A 253 -16.91 12.16 20.19
CA LEU A 253 -18.10 13.00 20.05
C LEU A 253 -19.40 12.21 20.30
N GLU A 254 -19.28 10.90 20.58
CA GLU A 254 -20.40 10.06 20.95
C GLU A 254 -20.91 10.42 22.35
N GLY A 255 -22.23 10.53 22.50
CA GLY A 255 -22.86 10.81 23.80
C GLY A 255 -23.01 12.28 24.16
N GLY A 256 -22.74 13.22 23.24
CA GLY A 256 -23.07 14.64 23.43
C GLY A 256 -22.12 15.38 24.36
N GLN A 257 -20.82 15.04 24.36
CA GLN A 257 -19.85 15.77 25.15
C GLN A 257 -19.66 17.20 24.62
N HIS A 258 -19.81 18.19 25.51
CA HIS A 258 -19.51 19.58 25.18
C HIS A 258 -18.02 19.75 24.82
N VAL A 259 -17.74 20.51 23.76
CA VAL A 259 -16.39 20.86 23.31
C VAL A 259 -16.26 22.38 23.40
N ASP A 260 -15.23 22.87 24.08
CA ASP A 260 -14.96 24.31 24.21
C ASP A 260 -14.05 24.81 23.09
N VAL A 261 -13.05 24.00 22.73
CA VAL A 261 -12.03 24.34 21.73
C VAL A 261 -11.78 23.16 20.78
N VAL A 262 -11.71 23.43 19.48
CA VAL A 262 -11.25 22.48 18.47
C VAL A 262 -9.90 22.94 17.95
N VAL A 263 -8.91 22.06 17.96
CA VAL A 263 -7.60 22.30 17.35
C VAL A 263 -7.45 21.33 16.18
N ILE A 264 -7.41 21.87 14.96
CA ILE A 264 -7.26 21.10 13.72
C ILE A 264 -5.79 21.14 13.32
N ALA A 265 -5.08 20.06 13.63
CA ALA A 265 -3.65 19.86 13.44
C ALA A 265 -3.39 18.73 12.44
N LEU A 266 -3.79 18.93 11.17
CA LEU A 266 -3.68 17.87 10.15
C LEU A 266 -2.24 17.54 9.81
N CYS A 267 -1.94 16.24 9.74
CA CYS A 267 -0.65 15.73 9.29
C CYS A 267 -0.55 15.82 7.75
N GLY A 268 0.58 16.29 7.23
CA GLY A 268 0.88 16.31 5.79
C GLY A 268 0.19 17.43 4.99
N LEU A 269 -0.59 18.30 5.64
CA LEU A 269 -1.23 19.45 5.02
C LEU A 269 -0.74 20.76 5.63
N THR A 270 -0.49 21.74 4.76
CA THR A 270 -0.19 23.12 5.16
C THR A 270 -1.44 23.80 5.70
N LEU A 271 -1.27 24.82 6.54
CA LEU A 271 -2.37 25.60 7.11
C LEU A 271 -3.39 26.10 6.06
N ASP A 272 -2.92 26.63 4.93
CA ASP A 272 -3.82 27.12 3.85
C ASP A 272 -4.63 25.99 3.19
N LYS A 273 -4.02 24.82 2.98
CA LYS A 273 -4.72 23.63 2.47
C LYS A 273 -5.76 23.12 3.47
N THR A 274 -5.45 23.12 4.77
CA THR A 274 -6.41 22.74 5.81
C THR A 274 -7.61 23.69 5.84
N GLU A 275 -7.39 24.99 5.73
CA GLU A 275 -8.47 25.97 5.61
C GLU A 275 -9.33 25.73 4.36
N GLN A 276 -8.69 25.43 3.21
CA GLN A 276 -9.40 25.10 1.97
C GLN A 276 -10.26 23.84 2.11
N GLU A 277 -9.75 22.76 2.72
CA GLU A 277 -10.53 21.53 2.99
C GLU A 277 -11.81 21.83 3.78
N LEU A 278 -11.70 22.65 4.81
CA LEU A 278 -12.83 23.05 5.65
C LEU A 278 -13.83 23.91 4.87
N GLN A 279 -13.35 24.91 4.13
CA GLN A 279 -14.21 25.77 3.30
C GLN A 279 -14.93 24.98 2.20
N GLU A 280 -14.29 23.96 1.64
CA GLU A 280 -14.88 23.10 0.60
C GLU A 280 -15.81 22.02 1.18
N GLY A 281 -16.01 22.00 2.49
CA GLY A 281 -16.92 21.07 3.18
C GLY A 281 -16.41 19.63 3.15
N ARG A 282 -15.09 19.41 3.00
CA ARG A 282 -14.45 18.08 3.15
C ARG A 282 -14.28 17.72 4.63
N VAL A 283 -15.38 17.81 5.34
CA VAL A 283 -15.52 17.43 6.74
C VAL A 283 -16.56 16.33 6.82
N GLY A 284 -16.27 15.27 7.56
CA GLY A 284 -17.24 14.19 7.78
C GLY A 284 -18.45 14.64 8.62
N ASP A 285 -19.39 13.72 8.84
CA ASP A 285 -20.64 13.97 9.60
C ASP A 285 -20.40 14.42 11.05
N TRP A 286 -19.19 14.21 11.56
CA TRP A 286 -18.76 14.66 12.88
C TRP A 286 -18.82 16.18 13.04
N TRP A 287 -18.62 16.95 11.96
CA TRP A 287 -18.64 18.42 12.04
C TRP A 287 -20.02 18.94 12.36
N LYS A 288 -21.03 18.39 11.68
CA LYS A 288 -22.44 18.68 11.97
C LYS A 288 -22.81 18.21 13.38
N THR A 289 -22.38 17.00 13.74
CA THR A 289 -22.60 16.44 15.08
C THR A 289 -22.04 17.37 16.17
N LEU A 290 -20.83 17.90 15.98
CA LEU A 290 -20.20 18.85 16.88
C LEU A 290 -21.04 20.12 17.03
N LEU A 291 -21.42 20.76 15.92
CA LEU A 291 -22.21 22.00 15.95
C LEU A 291 -23.61 21.79 16.54
N ASP A 292 -24.28 20.68 16.20
CA ASP A 292 -25.60 20.32 16.73
C ASP A 292 -25.57 20.10 18.25
N GLN A 293 -24.45 19.56 18.77
CA GLN A 293 -24.24 19.36 20.21
C GLN A 293 -23.89 20.64 20.97
N SER A 294 -23.31 21.64 20.28
CA SER A 294 -22.86 22.90 20.88
C SER A 294 -23.96 23.93 21.12
N GLY A 295 -25.14 23.76 20.51
CA GLY A 295 -26.29 24.68 20.71
C GLY A 295 -25.96 26.13 20.30
N ASP A 296 -26.21 27.10 21.19
CA ASP A 296 -25.94 28.52 20.92
C ASP A 296 -24.47 28.94 21.13
N ALA A 297 -23.62 28.03 21.64
CA ALA A 297 -22.22 28.30 21.98
C ALA A 297 -21.28 27.41 21.16
N ASN A 298 -21.03 27.80 19.91
CA ASN A 298 -20.08 27.10 19.04
C ASN A 298 -18.67 27.06 19.66
N PRO A 299 -17.93 25.95 19.48
CA PRO A 299 -16.57 25.86 19.97
C PRO A 299 -15.67 26.84 19.23
N THR A 300 -14.62 27.31 19.92
CA THR A 300 -13.56 28.07 19.24
C THR A 300 -12.73 27.12 18.39
N VAL A 301 -12.65 27.37 17.07
CA VAL A 301 -11.88 26.52 16.16
C VAL A 301 -10.57 27.19 15.78
N TYR A 302 -9.47 26.49 16.05
CA TYR A 302 -8.13 26.85 15.58
C TYR A 302 -7.66 25.87 14.52
N ILE A 303 -7.14 26.40 13.41
CA ILE A 303 -6.36 25.65 12.43
C ILE A 303 -4.90 25.98 12.67
N VAL A 304 -4.05 24.96 12.73
CA VAL A 304 -2.61 25.11 12.97
C VAL A 304 -1.81 24.37 11.90
N ASP A 305 -0.52 24.70 11.76
CA ASP A 305 0.41 23.85 11.02
C ASP A 305 0.69 22.56 11.82
N GLY A 306 -0.17 21.55 11.66
CA GLY A 306 -0.07 20.28 12.36
C GLY A 306 1.23 19.54 12.06
N THR A 307 1.62 19.52 10.78
CA THR A 307 2.84 18.85 10.29
C THR A 307 4.10 19.33 11.02
N SER A 308 4.23 20.64 11.18
CA SER A 308 5.38 21.28 11.80
C SER A 308 5.34 21.27 13.32
N MET A 309 4.17 21.52 13.90
CA MET A 309 4.07 21.94 15.31
C MET A 309 3.55 20.85 16.24
N PHE A 310 2.82 19.86 15.76
CA PHE A 310 2.15 18.86 16.60
C PHE A 310 2.51 17.41 16.26
N THR A 311 2.72 17.09 14.98
CA THR A 311 2.94 15.70 14.53
C THR A 311 4.41 15.31 14.47
N ARG A 312 5.34 16.27 14.64
CA ARG A 312 6.79 16.02 14.69
C ARG A 312 7.32 16.19 16.12
N PRO A 313 7.93 15.14 16.71
CA PRO A 313 8.48 15.20 18.06
C PRO A 313 9.81 15.97 18.09
N THR A 314 9.72 17.29 18.20
CA THR A 314 10.86 18.20 18.21
C THR A 314 10.69 19.24 19.30
N GLY A 315 11.70 20.08 19.52
CA GLY A 315 11.59 21.22 20.46
C GLY A 315 10.40 22.15 20.19
N ARG A 316 9.87 22.18 18.95
CA ARG A 316 8.68 22.95 18.57
C ARG A 316 7.41 22.53 19.31
N LEU A 317 7.35 21.34 19.89
CA LEU A 317 6.24 20.96 20.77
C LEU A 317 6.15 21.85 22.01
N LEU A 318 7.26 22.42 22.49
CA LEU A 318 7.24 23.39 23.58
C LEU A 318 6.67 24.74 23.13
N ASP A 319 6.93 25.14 21.88
CA ASP A 319 6.31 26.34 21.30
C ASP A 319 4.80 26.13 21.07
N ALA A 320 4.40 24.94 20.64
CA ALA A 320 3.01 24.53 20.52
C ALA A 320 2.29 24.48 21.86
N LEU A 321 2.97 23.98 22.91
CA LEU A 321 2.44 23.97 24.27
C LEU A 321 2.24 25.40 24.79
N GLU A 322 3.23 26.28 24.63
CA GLU A 322 3.13 27.68 25.04
C GLU A 322 1.98 28.39 24.33
N TRP A 323 1.86 28.18 23.01
CA TRP A 323 0.71 28.69 22.25
C TRP A 323 -0.61 28.14 22.78
N LEU A 324 -0.69 26.84 23.05
CA LEU A 324 -1.91 26.18 23.50
C LEU A 324 -2.34 26.67 24.88
N VAL A 325 -1.41 26.90 25.82
CA VAL A 325 -1.69 27.51 27.13
C VAL A 325 -2.44 28.83 26.96
N HIS A 326 -1.95 29.72 26.09
CA HIS A 326 -2.62 31.00 25.83
C HIS A 326 -3.92 30.85 25.02
N ALA A 327 -3.96 29.94 24.04
CA ALA A 327 -5.14 29.71 23.22
C ALA A 327 -6.34 29.18 24.03
N LEU A 328 -6.08 28.37 25.05
CA LEU A 328 -7.09 27.77 25.92
C LEU A 328 -7.56 28.74 27.03
N HIS A 329 -6.64 29.48 27.66
CA HIS A 329 -6.97 30.23 28.88
C HIS A 329 -7.08 31.74 28.67
N GLU A 330 -6.44 32.28 27.63
CA GLU A 330 -6.42 33.72 27.34
C GLU A 330 -6.57 34.03 25.84
N PRO A 331 -7.68 33.59 25.19
CA PRO A 331 -7.87 33.75 23.75
C PRO A 331 -7.78 35.21 23.28
N GLU A 332 -8.10 36.19 24.13
CA GLU A 332 -8.07 37.60 23.74
C GLU A 332 -6.78 38.35 24.10
N SER A 333 -5.79 37.65 24.66
CA SER A 333 -4.52 38.24 25.10
C SER A 333 -3.75 38.91 23.95
N SER A 334 -3.02 39.97 24.29
CA SER A 334 -2.10 40.61 23.35
C SER A 334 -0.99 39.65 22.88
N TRP A 335 -0.56 38.75 23.77
CA TRP A 335 0.44 37.73 23.46
C TRP A 335 -0.01 36.84 22.31
N LEU A 336 -1.23 36.28 22.38
CA LEU A 336 -1.75 35.37 21.34
C LEU A 336 -1.90 36.09 20.00
N LYS A 337 -2.31 37.36 20.01
CA LYS A 337 -2.45 38.22 18.82
C LYS A 337 -1.10 38.56 18.17
N SER A 338 -0.03 38.66 18.95
CA SER A 338 1.33 38.93 18.47
C SER A 338 2.18 37.68 18.26
N SER A 339 1.65 36.49 18.58
CA SER A 339 2.38 35.24 18.48
C SER A 339 2.76 34.95 17.02
N THR A 340 3.97 34.45 16.82
CA THR A 340 4.47 33.99 15.52
C THR A 340 4.11 32.53 15.24
N PHE A 341 3.44 31.86 16.18
CA PHE A 341 2.97 30.50 16.01
C PHE A 341 2.02 30.41 14.79
N PRO A 342 2.18 29.42 13.90
CA PRO A 342 1.39 29.34 12.67
C PRO A 342 -0.01 28.81 12.96
N TYR A 343 -0.93 29.73 13.27
CA TYR A 343 -2.35 29.41 13.47
C TYR A 343 -3.29 30.40 12.77
N LYS A 344 -4.52 29.97 12.53
CA LYS A 344 -5.68 30.81 12.18
C LYS A 344 -6.86 30.43 13.05
N ARG A 345 -7.66 31.43 13.45
CA ARG A 345 -9.03 31.17 13.94
C ARG A 345 -9.94 30.95 12.76
N PHE A 346 -10.73 29.90 12.82
CA PHE A 346 -11.64 29.53 11.73
C PHE A 346 -13.09 29.80 12.13
N ASP A 347 -13.80 30.51 11.26
CA ASP A 347 -15.24 30.75 11.41
C ASP A 347 -16.00 29.52 10.92
N THR A 348 -16.70 28.84 11.84
CA THR A 348 -17.42 27.59 11.56
C THR A 348 -18.51 27.74 10.51
N SER A 349 -19.02 28.97 10.29
CA SER A 349 -20.02 29.26 9.25
C SER A 349 -19.47 29.22 7.83
N LEU A 350 -18.15 29.28 7.66
CA LEU A 350 -17.48 29.25 6.35
C LEU A 350 -17.31 27.84 5.77
N VAL A 351 -17.57 26.79 6.55
CA VAL A 351 -17.64 25.43 6.00
C VAL A 351 -18.79 25.39 5.01
N ALA A 352 -18.48 25.14 3.73
CA ALA A 352 -19.53 24.98 2.73
C ALA A 352 -20.49 23.90 3.21
N THR A 353 -21.77 24.28 3.32
CA THR A 353 -22.86 23.33 3.55
C THR A 353 -22.99 22.45 2.31
N GLY A 354 -22.18 21.39 2.27
CA GLY A 354 -22.02 20.46 1.17
C GLY A 354 -23.27 19.60 0.91
N SER A 355 -24.32 20.23 0.39
CA SER A 355 -25.48 19.63 -0.28
C SER A 355 -26.41 18.71 0.54
N ASN A 356 -27.61 19.22 0.84
CA ASN A 356 -28.80 18.42 1.21
C ASN A 356 -29.13 17.28 0.21
N ALA A 357 -28.48 17.23 -0.95
CA ALA A 357 -28.60 16.14 -1.92
C ALA A 357 -27.75 14.89 -1.57
N LYS A 358 -26.69 15.04 -0.76
CA LYS A 358 -25.85 13.92 -0.28
C LYS A 358 -26.41 13.27 0.98
N GLU A 359 -26.90 14.04 1.96
CA GLU A 359 -27.51 13.49 3.19
C GLU A 359 -28.77 12.65 2.90
N LYS A 360 -29.65 13.13 2.01
CA LYS A 360 -30.83 12.36 1.60
C LYS A 360 -30.45 11.08 0.84
N LYS A 361 -29.42 11.16 -0.02
CA LYS A 361 -28.84 9.98 -0.69
C LYS A 361 -28.17 9.01 0.28
N SER A 362 -27.55 9.50 1.36
CA SER A 362 -26.85 8.68 2.37
C SER A 362 -27.84 7.89 3.23
N ALA A 363 -28.88 8.55 3.75
CA ALA A 363 -29.94 7.88 4.50
C ALA A 363 -30.75 6.88 3.65
N GLU A 364 -31.12 7.26 2.41
CA GLU A 364 -31.76 6.36 1.44
C GLU A 364 -30.85 5.18 1.08
N MET A 365 -29.52 5.40 0.97
CA MET A 365 -28.55 4.34 0.71
C MET A 365 -28.41 3.38 1.89
N LEU A 366 -28.36 3.89 3.12
CA LEU A 366 -28.34 3.07 4.34
C LEU A 366 -29.61 2.22 4.49
N GLU A 367 -30.78 2.79 4.21
CA GLU A 367 -32.05 2.04 4.18
C GLU A 367 -32.04 0.95 3.10
N ILE A 368 -31.53 1.28 1.91
CA ILE A 368 -31.34 0.33 0.81
C ILE A 368 -30.40 -0.82 1.21
N GLU A 369 -29.31 -0.52 1.92
CA GLU A 369 -28.35 -1.53 2.40
C GLU A 369 -28.95 -2.42 3.49
N GLU A 370 -29.72 -1.86 4.42
CA GLU A 370 -30.40 -2.64 5.46
C GLU A 370 -31.46 -3.57 4.86
N LEU A 371 -32.30 -3.07 3.94
CA LEU A 371 -33.28 -3.88 3.23
C LEU A 371 -32.61 -5.00 2.41
N HIS A 372 -31.49 -4.69 1.74
CA HIS A 372 -30.70 -5.69 1.03
C HIS A 372 -30.12 -6.74 1.98
N ARG A 373 -29.56 -6.33 3.12
CA ARG A 373 -28.98 -7.22 4.12
C ARG A 373 -30.05 -8.16 4.69
N ALA A 374 -31.21 -7.62 5.06
CA ALA A 374 -32.35 -8.39 5.53
C ALA A 374 -32.87 -9.37 4.47
N ALA A 375 -32.99 -8.93 3.21
CA ALA A 375 -33.41 -9.79 2.11
C ALA A 375 -32.40 -10.92 1.82
N CYS A 376 -31.09 -10.64 1.91
CA CYS A 376 -30.05 -11.65 1.79
C CYS A 376 -30.10 -12.66 2.94
N ALA A 377 -30.23 -12.21 4.19
CA ALA A 377 -30.35 -13.07 5.37
C ALA A 377 -31.55 -14.03 5.27
N ASN A 378 -32.66 -13.54 4.70
CA ASN A 378 -33.88 -14.32 4.44
C ASN A 378 -33.88 -15.10 3.12
N LYS A 379 -32.76 -15.13 2.37
CA LYS A 379 -32.64 -15.80 1.06
C LYS A 379 -33.68 -15.36 0.04
N GLN A 380 -34.12 -14.11 0.11
CA GLN A 380 -35.06 -13.53 -0.84
C GLN A 380 -34.35 -13.16 -2.14
N ALA A 381 -35.03 -13.36 -3.27
CA ALA A 381 -34.46 -13.08 -4.58
C ALA A 381 -34.35 -11.58 -4.87
N MET A 382 -35.29 -10.79 -4.37
CA MET A 382 -35.38 -9.35 -4.62
C MET A 382 -35.91 -8.64 -3.38
N TYR A 383 -35.60 -7.35 -3.25
CA TYR A 383 -36.25 -6.42 -2.33
C TYR A 383 -36.79 -5.22 -3.13
N THR A 384 -37.68 -4.46 -2.54
CA THR A 384 -38.22 -3.25 -3.16
C THR A 384 -37.37 -2.05 -2.76
N ASP A 385 -36.83 -1.34 -3.75
CA ASP A 385 -36.11 -0.08 -3.54
C ASP A 385 -37.10 0.99 -3.00
N PRO A 386 -36.88 1.54 -1.81
CA PRO A 386 -37.85 2.40 -1.13
C PRO A 386 -38.04 3.74 -1.85
N ALA A 387 -37.01 4.23 -2.56
CA ALA A 387 -37.07 5.51 -3.27
C ALA A 387 -37.77 5.40 -4.63
N THR A 388 -37.55 4.28 -5.35
CA THR A 388 -38.03 4.12 -6.74
C THR A 388 -39.20 3.15 -6.89
N GLY A 389 -39.47 2.31 -5.89
CA GLY A 389 -40.45 1.23 -5.97
C GLY A 389 -40.02 0.06 -6.88
N TYR A 390 -38.82 0.10 -7.47
CA TYR A 390 -38.34 -0.97 -8.33
C TYR A 390 -37.93 -2.20 -7.54
N SER A 391 -38.13 -3.38 -8.15
CA SER A 391 -37.63 -4.64 -7.59
C SER A 391 -36.14 -4.80 -7.93
N VAL A 392 -35.30 -4.88 -6.90
CA VAL A 392 -33.84 -4.97 -7.03
C VAL A 392 -33.36 -6.36 -6.60
N MET A 393 -32.58 -7.02 -7.46
CA MET A 393 -32.01 -8.33 -7.16
C MET A 393 -30.99 -8.26 -6.02
N THR A 394 -31.10 -9.20 -5.08
CA THR A 394 -30.17 -9.32 -3.94
C THR A 394 -28.82 -9.91 -4.36
N ALA A 395 -27.77 -9.65 -3.57
CA ALA A 395 -26.48 -10.28 -3.80
C ALA A 395 -26.57 -11.81 -3.65
N TYR A 396 -27.46 -12.30 -2.77
CA TYR A 396 -27.77 -13.72 -2.61
C TYR A 396 -28.19 -14.37 -3.94
N ILE A 397 -29.26 -13.90 -4.59
CA ILE A 397 -29.73 -14.53 -5.83
C ILE A 397 -28.73 -14.41 -6.97
N LEU A 398 -27.97 -13.31 -6.99
CA LEU A 398 -26.94 -13.12 -8.00
C LEU A 398 -25.84 -14.17 -7.80
N LYS A 399 -25.35 -14.39 -6.57
CA LYS A 399 -24.39 -15.46 -6.23
C LYS A 399 -24.94 -16.85 -6.57
N GLU A 400 -26.21 -17.15 -6.28
CA GLU A 400 -26.84 -18.43 -6.66
C GLU A 400 -26.83 -18.68 -8.17
N ARG A 401 -26.98 -17.62 -8.98
CA ARG A 401 -26.96 -17.72 -10.45
C ARG A 401 -25.57 -17.97 -11.01
N GLN A 402 -24.52 -17.60 -10.27
CA GLN A 402 -23.13 -17.72 -10.71
C GLN A 402 -22.83 -17.00 -12.04
N VAL A 403 -23.64 -16.01 -12.44
CA VAL A 403 -23.50 -15.31 -13.73
C VAL A 403 -23.68 -13.82 -13.54
N CYS A 404 -22.67 -13.03 -13.94
CA CYS A 404 -22.82 -11.59 -14.03
C CYS A 404 -23.49 -11.22 -15.37
N CYS A 405 -24.71 -10.69 -15.32
CA CYS A 405 -25.52 -10.42 -16.52
C CYS A 405 -25.01 -9.23 -17.36
N GLY A 406 -24.24 -8.32 -16.78
CA GLY A 406 -23.75 -7.10 -17.44
C GLY A 406 -24.68 -5.89 -17.36
N ASN A 407 -25.77 -5.97 -16.60
CA ASN A 407 -26.77 -4.88 -16.47
C ASN A 407 -26.46 -3.84 -15.38
N GLY A 408 -25.28 -3.82 -14.76
CA GLY A 408 -24.95 -2.84 -13.72
C GLY A 408 -25.87 -2.91 -12.50
N CYS A 409 -26.12 -4.12 -11.98
CA CYS A 409 -27.00 -4.31 -10.81
C CYS A 409 -26.45 -3.61 -9.57
N ARG A 410 -27.33 -2.98 -8.77
CA ARG A 410 -26.95 -2.23 -7.56
C ARG A 410 -26.10 -3.03 -6.56
N HIS A 411 -26.40 -4.31 -6.38
CA HIS A 411 -25.72 -5.19 -5.40
C HIS A 411 -24.98 -6.33 -6.09
N CYS A 412 -24.33 -6.04 -7.22
CA CYS A 412 -23.60 -7.05 -7.97
C CYS A 412 -22.44 -7.60 -7.12
N PRO A 413 -22.45 -8.91 -6.78
CA PRO A 413 -21.37 -9.50 -5.98
C PRO A 413 -20.07 -9.68 -6.80
N TYR A 414 -20.16 -9.53 -8.13
CA TYR A 414 -19.08 -9.80 -9.08
C TYR A 414 -18.28 -8.56 -9.46
N GLY A 415 -18.35 -7.47 -8.68
CA GLY A 415 -17.64 -6.22 -9.00
C GLY A 415 -17.91 -5.69 -10.41
N HIS A 416 -19.14 -5.89 -10.90
CA HIS A 416 -19.54 -5.55 -12.27
C HIS A 416 -18.63 -6.12 -13.38
N ALA A 417 -18.03 -7.30 -13.17
CA ALA A 417 -17.10 -7.95 -14.10
C ALA A 417 -17.58 -8.03 -15.56
N ASN A 418 -18.90 -8.09 -15.80
CA ASN A 418 -19.47 -8.25 -17.13
C ASN A 418 -20.18 -7.00 -17.68
N VAL A 419 -20.07 -5.85 -16.99
CA VAL A 419 -20.74 -4.59 -17.35
C VAL A 419 -19.86 -3.80 -18.31
N LYS A 420 -20.30 -3.67 -19.57
CA LYS A 420 -19.51 -3.02 -20.63
C LYS A 420 -19.36 -1.52 -20.44
N ASP A 421 -20.43 -0.83 -20.03
CA ASP A 421 -20.44 0.63 -19.87
C ASP A 421 -19.73 1.06 -18.57
N PRO A 422 -18.59 1.78 -18.64
CA PRO A 422 -17.85 2.22 -17.47
C PRO A 422 -18.68 3.10 -16.52
N SER A 423 -19.59 3.92 -17.04
CA SER A 423 -20.43 4.82 -16.21
C SER A 423 -21.40 4.07 -15.29
N ARG A 424 -21.65 2.79 -15.58
CA ARG A 424 -22.53 1.90 -14.82
C ARG A 424 -21.75 1.00 -13.86
N ARG A 425 -20.42 1.06 -13.85
CA ARG A 425 -19.55 0.27 -12.97
C ARG A 425 -19.40 1.00 -11.64
N LYS A 426 -20.23 0.63 -10.66
CA LYS A 426 -20.25 1.25 -9.33
C LYS A 426 -19.86 0.28 -8.20
N ASN A 427 -19.80 -1.02 -8.49
CA ASN A 427 -19.50 -2.04 -7.49
C ASN A 427 -18.10 -2.60 -7.74
N THR A 428 -17.36 -2.80 -6.64
CA THR A 428 -16.14 -3.59 -6.63
C THR A 428 -16.40 -4.98 -6.06
N LEU A 429 -15.41 -5.87 -6.19
CA LEU A 429 -15.49 -7.21 -5.65
C LEU A 429 -15.25 -7.19 -4.13
N THR A 430 -16.20 -7.64 -3.32
CA THR A 430 -16.12 -7.56 -1.85
C THR A 430 -15.91 -8.90 -1.16
N GLY A 431 -15.79 -9.99 -1.91
CA GLY A 431 -15.54 -11.32 -1.38
C GLY A 431 -15.37 -12.35 -2.49
N THR A 432 -15.04 -13.59 -2.13
CA THR A 432 -14.90 -14.68 -3.10
C THR A 432 -16.20 -14.97 -3.84
N VAL A 433 -16.12 -15.01 -5.17
CA VAL A 433 -17.24 -15.31 -6.04
C VAL A 433 -16.86 -16.28 -7.13
N TYR A 434 -17.83 -17.11 -7.49
CA TYR A 434 -17.71 -18.06 -8.58
C TYR A 434 -18.58 -17.60 -9.76
N LEU A 435 -17.94 -17.47 -10.92
CA LEU A 435 -18.51 -17.02 -12.18
C LEU A 435 -18.47 -18.16 -13.20
N GLN A 436 -19.63 -18.49 -13.74
CA GLN A 436 -19.78 -19.35 -14.90
C GLN A 436 -19.70 -18.49 -16.16
N PRO A 437 -19.05 -18.99 -17.23
CA PRO A 437 -19.03 -18.29 -18.51
C PRO A 437 -20.45 -18.12 -19.04
N ARG A 438 -20.75 -16.95 -19.62
CA ARG A 438 -22.04 -16.72 -20.28
C ARG A 438 -22.09 -17.59 -21.53
N ARG A 439 -22.94 -18.60 -21.50
CA ARG A 439 -23.18 -19.50 -22.64
C ARG A 439 -23.48 -18.69 -23.90
N ARG A 440 -22.52 -18.56 -24.81
CA ARG A 440 -22.86 -18.27 -26.20
C ARG A 440 -23.49 -19.55 -26.74
N SER A 441 -24.78 -19.50 -26.99
CA SER A 441 -25.53 -20.63 -27.52
C SER A 441 -24.97 -21.05 -28.88
N ARG A 442 -24.34 -22.24 -28.96
CA ARG A 442 -24.66 -23.36 -29.88
C ARG A 442 -23.54 -24.40 -29.86
N GLY A 443 -23.76 -25.55 -29.20
CA GLY A 443 -22.97 -26.77 -29.43
C GLY A 443 -22.44 -27.47 -28.18
N PHE A 444 -22.12 -26.75 -27.10
CA PHE A 444 -21.43 -27.35 -25.95
C PHE A 444 -22.40 -27.83 -24.86
N ALA A 445 -22.15 -29.05 -24.36
CA ALA A 445 -22.90 -29.62 -23.26
C ALA A 445 -22.77 -28.76 -22.00
N LYS A 446 -23.82 -28.73 -21.17
CA LYS A 446 -23.86 -28.03 -19.87
C LYS A 446 -22.70 -28.43 -18.94
N ASP A 447 -22.14 -29.62 -19.15
CA ASP A 447 -21.09 -30.24 -18.34
C ASP A 447 -19.76 -30.38 -19.11
N SER A 448 -19.57 -29.60 -20.18
CA SER A 448 -18.28 -29.54 -20.88
C SER A 448 -17.19 -29.06 -19.92
N PRO A 449 -15.97 -29.64 -19.95
CA PRO A 449 -14.83 -29.16 -19.18
C PRO A 449 -14.37 -27.74 -19.55
N GLY A 450 -14.93 -27.16 -20.62
CA GLY A 450 -14.52 -25.86 -21.18
C GLY A 450 -13.17 -25.94 -21.90
N GLY A 451 -12.67 -24.83 -22.45
CA GLY A 451 -11.30 -24.77 -23.01
C GLY A 451 -11.05 -25.66 -24.24
N GLN A 452 -12.09 -26.19 -24.90
CA GLN A 452 -11.95 -27.14 -26.02
C GLN A 452 -11.16 -26.56 -27.19
N MET A 453 -11.26 -25.25 -27.40
CA MET A 453 -10.44 -24.54 -28.40
C MET A 453 -8.93 -24.72 -28.16
N LEU A 454 -8.51 -24.93 -26.92
CA LEU A 454 -7.10 -25.14 -26.56
C LEU A 454 -6.70 -26.62 -26.63
N TRP A 455 -7.63 -27.56 -26.61
CA TRP A 455 -7.33 -28.98 -26.73
C TRP A 455 -6.58 -29.29 -28.05
N PRO A 456 -5.50 -30.09 -28.04
CA PRO A 456 -4.71 -30.37 -29.24
C PRO A 456 -5.51 -31.05 -30.35
N GLU A 457 -5.26 -30.65 -31.61
CA GLU A 457 -5.89 -31.27 -32.78
C GLU A 457 -5.40 -32.72 -32.96
N GLY A 458 -6.28 -33.59 -33.46
CA GLY A 458 -5.96 -35.00 -33.69
C GLY A 458 -6.05 -35.91 -32.46
N PHE A 459 -6.30 -35.36 -31.27
CA PHE A 459 -6.54 -36.12 -30.05
C PHE A 459 -8.03 -36.16 -29.72
N ASN A 460 -8.61 -37.36 -29.67
CA ASN A 460 -9.98 -37.54 -29.18
C ASN A 460 -10.02 -37.31 -27.67
N VAL A 461 -11.05 -36.62 -27.19
CA VAL A 461 -11.32 -36.51 -25.75
C VAL A 461 -11.70 -37.91 -25.25
N SER A 462 -10.87 -38.50 -24.40
CA SER A 462 -11.14 -39.84 -23.85
C SER A 462 -12.29 -39.82 -22.85
N GLU A 463 -13.09 -40.89 -22.86
CA GLU A 463 -14.21 -41.07 -21.94
C GLU A 463 -13.69 -41.52 -20.56
N GLY A 464 -14.02 -40.77 -19.51
CA GLY A 464 -13.61 -41.09 -18.14
C GLY A 464 -13.92 -39.96 -17.15
N PRO A 465 -13.75 -40.20 -15.84
CA PRO A 465 -13.93 -39.14 -14.85
C PRO A 465 -12.83 -38.09 -15.01
N SER A 466 -13.22 -36.88 -15.41
CA SER A 466 -12.30 -35.74 -15.50
C SER A 466 -11.84 -35.30 -14.11
N GLU A 467 -10.53 -35.12 -13.98
CA GLU A 467 -9.91 -34.49 -12.83
C GLU A 467 -10.33 -33.01 -12.73
N LEU A 468 -10.55 -32.50 -11.50
CA LEU A 468 -10.79 -31.07 -11.27
C LEU A 468 -9.46 -30.35 -11.03
N VAL A 469 -9.10 -29.49 -11.97
CA VAL A 469 -7.83 -28.76 -11.98
C VAL A 469 -8.10 -27.27 -11.82
N VAL A 470 -7.38 -26.61 -10.91
CA VAL A 470 -7.43 -25.16 -10.75
C VAL A 470 -6.19 -24.53 -11.36
N VAL A 471 -6.39 -23.62 -12.31
CA VAL A 471 -5.32 -22.87 -12.96
C VAL A 471 -5.27 -21.47 -12.35
N PHE A 472 -4.13 -21.10 -11.77
CA PHE A 472 -3.88 -19.75 -11.30
C PHE A 472 -3.71 -18.84 -12.51
N TRP A 473 -4.70 -17.98 -12.71
CA TRP A 473 -4.87 -17.23 -13.94
C TRP A 473 -4.52 -15.75 -13.70
N SER A 474 -3.33 -15.34 -14.14
CA SER A 474 -2.91 -13.94 -14.06
C SER A 474 -3.57 -13.07 -15.14
N GLY A 475 -4.06 -13.70 -16.21
CA GLY A 475 -4.60 -13.02 -17.39
C GLY A 475 -3.57 -12.71 -18.46
N GLY A 476 -2.29 -13.06 -18.23
CA GLY A 476 -1.19 -12.85 -19.16
C GLY A 476 -0.82 -14.08 -19.99
N LYS A 477 0.23 -13.90 -20.82
CA LYS A 477 0.75 -14.93 -21.73
C LYS A 477 1.21 -16.20 -21.00
N ASP A 478 1.73 -16.07 -19.78
CA ASP A 478 2.38 -17.18 -19.06
C ASP A 478 1.32 -18.18 -18.54
N SER A 479 0.24 -17.69 -17.93
CA SER A 479 -0.89 -18.54 -17.55
C SER A 479 -1.61 -19.13 -18.78
N PHE A 480 -1.60 -18.41 -19.91
CA PHE A 480 -2.18 -18.88 -21.16
C PHE A 480 -1.37 -20.04 -21.78
N LEU A 481 -0.04 -19.92 -21.80
CA LEU A 481 0.88 -20.99 -22.17
C LEU A 481 0.77 -22.19 -21.23
N ALA A 482 0.69 -21.95 -19.92
CA ALA A 482 0.56 -23.02 -18.92
C ALA A 482 -0.72 -23.84 -19.13
N LEU A 483 -1.84 -23.19 -19.44
CA LEU A 483 -3.09 -23.88 -19.77
C LEU A 483 -2.98 -24.71 -21.06
N SER A 484 -2.35 -24.17 -22.11
CA SER A 484 -2.13 -24.94 -23.36
C SER A 484 -1.24 -26.17 -23.11
N ALA A 485 -0.12 -25.97 -22.41
CA ALA A 485 0.82 -27.04 -22.08
C ALA A 485 0.21 -28.11 -21.15
N LEU A 486 -0.73 -27.73 -20.28
CA LEU A 486 -1.52 -28.67 -19.49
C LEU A 486 -2.33 -29.59 -20.42
N TYR A 487 -3.11 -29.02 -21.35
CA TYR A 487 -3.91 -29.83 -22.27
C TYR A 487 -3.07 -30.68 -23.22
N GLU A 488 -1.92 -30.18 -23.70
CA GLU A 488 -0.97 -30.95 -24.48
C GLU A 488 -0.46 -32.17 -23.72
N THR A 489 -0.07 -31.99 -22.45
CA THR A 489 0.38 -33.08 -21.58
C THR A 489 -0.74 -34.11 -21.37
N TYR A 490 -1.96 -33.68 -21.05
CA TYR A 490 -3.08 -34.60 -20.84
C TYR A 490 -3.42 -35.39 -22.11
N ALA A 491 -3.43 -34.73 -23.27
CA ALA A 491 -3.69 -35.37 -24.54
C ALA A 491 -2.58 -36.39 -24.92
N ALA A 492 -1.32 -36.02 -24.75
CA ALA A 492 -0.17 -36.89 -25.02
C ALA A 492 -0.15 -38.13 -24.10
N GLU A 493 -0.56 -37.97 -22.85
CA GLU A 493 -0.71 -39.06 -21.88
C GLU A 493 -2.04 -39.84 -22.03
N GLN A 494 -2.86 -39.51 -23.04
CA GLN A 494 -4.18 -40.09 -23.30
C GLN A 494 -5.16 -39.98 -22.12
N LYS A 495 -4.96 -38.98 -21.25
CA LYS A 495 -5.82 -38.71 -20.10
C LYS A 495 -7.11 -38.00 -20.55
N PRO A 496 -8.25 -38.26 -19.86
CA PRO A 496 -9.47 -37.49 -20.08
C PRO A 496 -9.22 -35.99 -19.90
N MET A 497 -9.85 -35.17 -20.73
CA MET A 497 -9.72 -33.72 -20.63
C MET A 497 -10.10 -33.25 -19.22
N PRO A 498 -9.23 -32.51 -18.51
CA PRO A 498 -9.50 -32.11 -17.14
C PRO A 498 -10.59 -31.05 -17.11
N CYS A 499 -11.39 -31.06 -16.04
CA CYS A 499 -12.32 -29.98 -15.74
C CYS A 499 -11.52 -28.82 -15.14
N VAL A 500 -11.36 -27.72 -15.88
CA VAL A 500 -10.52 -26.60 -15.46
C VAL A 500 -11.38 -25.48 -14.86
N VAL A 501 -10.90 -24.88 -13.77
CA VAL A 501 -11.43 -23.64 -13.19
C VAL A 501 -10.30 -22.63 -13.08
N PHE A 502 -10.51 -21.41 -13.55
CA PHE A 502 -9.58 -20.32 -13.30
C PHE A 502 -9.75 -19.82 -11.87
N LEU A 503 -8.64 -19.55 -11.21
CA LEU A 503 -8.62 -18.83 -9.94
C LEU A 503 -7.71 -17.61 -10.11
N THR A 504 -8.19 -16.44 -9.71
CA THR A 504 -7.34 -15.25 -9.60
C THR A 504 -7.72 -14.42 -8.38
N THR A 505 -6.76 -13.66 -7.89
CA THR A 505 -6.96 -12.71 -6.78
C THR A 505 -7.15 -11.31 -7.35
N ILE A 506 -8.14 -10.61 -6.83
CA ILE A 506 -8.48 -9.24 -7.21
C ILE A 506 -8.40 -8.37 -5.97
N ASP A 507 -7.74 -7.23 -6.09
CA ASP A 507 -7.78 -6.22 -5.04
C ASP A 507 -9.21 -5.62 -4.98
N PRO A 508 -9.92 -5.73 -3.85
CA PRO A 508 -11.28 -5.23 -3.69
C PRO A 508 -11.42 -3.70 -3.88
N LYS A 509 -10.32 -2.93 -3.77
CA LYS A 509 -10.34 -1.48 -3.94
C LYS A 509 -10.20 -1.08 -5.41
N THR A 510 -9.15 -1.56 -6.07
CA THR A 510 -8.84 -1.21 -7.46
C THR A 510 -9.59 -2.06 -8.49
N ASN A 511 -10.10 -3.23 -8.07
CA ASN A 511 -10.79 -4.21 -8.92
C ASN A 511 -9.92 -4.75 -10.06
N VAL A 512 -8.59 -4.76 -9.87
CA VAL A 512 -7.60 -5.33 -10.78
C VAL A 512 -6.85 -6.49 -10.13
N VAL A 513 -6.23 -7.34 -10.95
CA VAL A 513 -5.23 -8.30 -10.53
C VAL A 513 -3.96 -7.51 -10.13
N PRO A 514 -3.49 -7.62 -8.87
CA PRO A 514 -2.30 -6.90 -8.40
C PRO A 514 -1.08 -7.20 -9.27
N ILE A 515 -0.16 -6.23 -9.42
CA ILE A 515 1.09 -6.34 -10.22
C ILE A 515 0.84 -6.40 -11.74
N GLN A 516 -0.05 -7.28 -12.23
CA GLN A 516 -0.33 -7.42 -13.67
C GLN A 516 -1.17 -6.27 -14.22
N ASN A 517 -1.88 -5.52 -13.36
CA ASN A 517 -2.75 -4.40 -13.74
C ASN A 517 -3.86 -4.79 -14.74
N ILE A 518 -4.48 -5.96 -14.52
CA ILE A 518 -5.55 -6.49 -15.38
C ILE A 518 -6.88 -6.41 -14.64
N SER A 519 -7.86 -5.70 -15.19
CA SER A 519 -9.18 -5.56 -14.57
C SER A 519 -9.92 -6.89 -14.42
N SER A 520 -10.73 -7.05 -13.36
CA SER A 520 -11.59 -8.22 -13.18
C SER A 520 -12.56 -8.44 -14.35
N GLN A 521 -12.92 -7.37 -15.08
CA GLN A 521 -13.71 -7.44 -16.30
C GLN A 521 -12.96 -8.13 -17.43
N THR A 522 -11.69 -7.77 -17.62
CA THR A 522 -10.82 -8.41 -18.61
C THR A 522 -10.64 -9.89 -18.29
N VAL A 523 -10.38 -10.24 -17.02
CA VAL A 523 -10.27 -11.64 -16.58
C VAL A 523 -11.58 -12.41 -16.84
N ALA A 524 -12.73 -11.84 -16.49
CA ALA A 524 -14.02 -12.46 -16.76
C ALA A 524 -14.29 -12.66 -18.25
N ALA A 525 -13.90 -11.69 -19.09
CA ALA A 525 -14.00 -11.81 -20.54
C ALA A 525 -13.06 -12.89 -21.11
N GLN A 526 -11.85 -13.06 -20.55
CA GLN A 526 -10.93 -14.15 -20.91
C GLN A 526 -11.51 -15.52 -20.56
N ALA A 527 -12.04 -15.67 -19.34
CA ALA A 527 -12.72 -16.89 -18.91
C ALA A 527 -13.93 -17.21 -19.79
N GLU A 528 -14.72 -16.19 -20.15
CA GLU A 528 -15.86 -16.32 -21.08
C GLU A 528 -15.41 -16.74 -22.49
N ALA A 529 -14.32 -16.15 -23.01
CA ALA A 529 -13.77 -16.48 -24.33
C ALA A 529 -13.20 -17.92 -24.41
N LEU A 530 -12.66 -18.42 -23.31
CA LEU A 530 -12.15 -19.80 -23.21
C LEU A 530 -13.22 -20.79 -22.74
N GLU A 531 -14.45 -20.33 -22.49
CA GLU A 531 -15.56 -21.12 -21.97
C GLU A 531 -15.22 -21.83 -20.65
N LEU A 532 -14.42 -21.19 -19.80
CA LEU A 532 -13.96 -21.75 -18.52
C LEU A 532 -14.61 -21.00 -17.34
N PRO A 533 -14.98 -21.71 -16.26
CA PRO A 533 -15.40 -21.07 -15.02
C PRO A 533 -14.26 -20.28 -14.36
N LEU A 534 -14.64 -19.26 -13.59
CA LEU A 534 -13.73 -18.34 -12.93
C LEU A 534 -14.10 -18.16 -11.45
N CYS A 535 -13.15 -18.40 -10.57
CA CYS A 535 -13.19 -18.04 -9.16
C CYS A 535 -12.39 -16.74 -8.97
N LEU A 536 -13.09 -15.65 -8.65
CA LEU A 536 -12.47 -14.39 -8.26
C LEU A 536 -12.40 -14.34 -6.74
N VAL A 537 -11.21 -14.21 -6.19
CA VAL A 537 -10.97 -14.10 -4.75
C VAL A 537 -10.66 -12.65 -4.43
N ALA A 538 -11.54 -11.98 -3.67
CA ALA A 538 -11.28 -10.62 -3.21
C ALA A 538 -10.33 -10.69 -2.01
N VAL A 539 -9.06 -10.35 -2.22
CA VAL A 539 -8.07 -10.33 -1.16
C VAL A 539 -6.99 -9.31 -1.53
N GLY A 540 -6.63 -8.46 -0.57
CA GLY A 540 -5.44 -7.61 -0.69
C GLY A 540 -4.16 -8.44 -0.55
N LEU A 541 -3.00 -7.82 -0.70
CA LEU A 541 -1.74 -8.47 -0.36
C LEU A 541 -1.62 -8.53 1.20
N GLY A 542 -0.94 -9.53 1.76
CA GLY A 542 -0.76 -9.69 3.22
C GLY A 542 -1.22 -11.03 3.82
N ASP A 543 -1.26 -11.12 5.15
CA ASP A 543 -1.38 -12.37 5.92
C ASP A 543 -2.68 -13.17 5.68
N GLU A 544 -3.74 -12.51 5.19
CA GLU A 544 -5.01 -13.16 4.87
C GLU A 544 -5.03 -13.84 3.47
N TYR A 545 -4.03 -13.57 2.61
CA TYR A 545 -3.96 -14.06 1.24
C TYR A 545 -4.06 -15.59 1.14
N THR A 546 -3.21 -16.30 1.87
CA THR A 546 -3.17 -17.78 1.85
C THR A 546 -4.45 -18.39 2.44
N SER A 547 -5.01 -17.78 3.48
CA SER A 547 -6.26 -18.22 4.09
C SER A 547 -7.42 -18.10 3.11
N ALA A 548 -7.57 -16.94 2.45
CA ALA A 548 -8.62 -16.70 1.46
C ALA A 548 -8.52 -17.66 0.27
N LEU A 549 -7.30 -17.93 -0.22
CA LEU A 549 -7.07 -18.91 -1.28
C LEU A 549 -7.45 -20.33 -0.86
N ARG A 550 -7.06 -20.77 0.34
CA ARG A 550 -7.43 -22.10 0.85
C ARG A 550 -8.95 -22.25 1.00
N THR A 551 -9.63 -21.23 1.52
CA THR A 551 -11.10 -21.22 1.58
C THR A 551 -11.72 -21.29 0.19
N ALA A 552 -11.21 -20.51 -0.77
CA ALA A 552 -11.71 -20.54 -2.15
C ALA A 552 -11.52 -21.91 -2.81
N LEU A 553 -10.34 -22.51 -2.69
CA LEU A 553 -10.02 -23.84 -3.23
C LEU A 553 -10.93 -24.92 -2.63
N HIS A 554 -11.19 -24.87 -1.33
CA HIS A 554 -12.11 -25.78 -0.65
C HIS A 554 -13.56 -25.61 -1.14
N ASP A 555 -13.98 -24.38 -1.47
CA ASP A 555 -15.35 -24.08 -1.85
C ASP A 555 -15.68 -24.33 -3.33
N ILE A 556 -14.69 -24.31 -4.23
CA ILE A 556 -14.87 -24.56 -5.68
C ILE A 556 -15.71 -25.82 -5.97
N PRO A 557 -15.40 -27.01 -5.41
CA PRO A 557 -16.22 -28.22 -5.56
C PRO A 557 -17.70 -28.02 -5.26
N ASN A 558 -18.01 -27.28 -4.20
CA ASN A 558 -19.39 -27.03 -3.77
C ASN A 558 -20.10 -26.08 -4.74
N GLN A 559 -19.40 -25.09 -5.27
CA GLN A 559 -19.94 -24.17 -6.27
C GLN A 559 -20.25 -24.90 -7.59
N MET A 560 -19.43 -25.87 -7.99
CA MET A 560 -19.66 -26.68 -9.18
C MET A 560 -20.83 -27.66 -9.05
N LYS A 561 -21.11 -28.18 -7.85
CA LYS A 561 -22.27 -29.08 -7.63
C LYS A 561 -23.61 -28.36 -7.71
N ARG A 562 -23.67 -27.08 -7.31
CA ARG A 562 -24.93 -26.30 -7.26
C ARG A 562 -25.60 -26.14 -8.63
N THR A 563 -24.85 -26.14 -9.72
CA THR A 563 -25.39 -26.06 -11.09
C THR A 563 -26.11 -27.33 -11.55
N LYS A 564 -25.86 -28.50 -10.92
CA LYS A 564 -26.46 -29.80 -11.27
C LYS A 564 -27.84 -30.04 -10.64
N LYS A 565 -28.20 -29.33 -9.56
CA LYS A 565 -29.42 -29.63 -8.76
C LYS A 565 -30.76 -29.15 -9.36
N SER A 566 -30.80 -28.71 -10.62
CA SER A 566 -32.06 -28.37 -11.30
C SER A 566 -32.47 -29.49 -12.28
N LYS A 567 -33.49 -30.25 -11.85
CA LYS A 567 -34.32 -31.22 -12.62
C LYS A 567 -33.77 -32.64 -12.88
N LYS A 568 -33.58 -33.44 -11.83
CA LYS A 568 -34.22 -34.76 -11.57
C LYS A 568 -33.39 -35.47 -10.52
N ALA A 569 -34.06 -35.94 -9.47
CA ALA A 569 -33.48 -36.86 -8.52
C ALA A 569 -33.11 -38.16 -9.25
N SER A 570 -31.82 -38.41 -9.45
CA SER A 570 -31.29 -39.74 -9.70
C SER A 570 -30.20 -40.00 -8.67
N THR A 571 -30.52 -40.91 -7.76
CA THR A 571 -29.67 -41.54 -6.76
C THR A 571 -28.56 -42.31 -7.47
N GLN A 572 -27.42 -41.66 -7.72
CA GLN A 572 -26.16 -42.35 -8.02
C GLN A 572 -25.05 -41.62 -7.28
N ASN A 573 -24.19 -42.41 -6.63
CA ASN A 573 -23.04 -42.00 -5.82
C ASN A 573 -22.30 -40.80 -6.44
N GLU A 574 -22.60 -39.58 -5.96
CA GLU A 574 -21.84 -38.37 -6.31
C GLU A 574 -20.50 -38.42 -5.57
N THR A 575 -19.50 -39.05 -6.18
CA THR A 575 -18.10 -38.80 -5.83
C THR A 575 -17.88 -37.29 -5.89
N ALA A 576 -17.53 -36.69 -4.75
CA ALA A 576 -17.22 -35.27 -4.69
C ALA A 576 -15.99 -35.02 -5.60
N LEU A 577 -16.16 -34.20 -6.64
CA LEU A 577 -15.04 -33.65 -7.41
C LEU A 577 -14.21 -32.77 -6.49
N LEU A 578 -13.19 -33.32 -5.84
CA LEU A 578 -12.22 -32.55 -5.06
C LEU A 578 -11.21 -31.92 -6.01
N VAL A 579 -10.71 -30.73 -5.65
CA VAL A 579 -9.57 -30.14 -6.35
C VAL A 579 -8.36 -31.01 -6.05
N SER A 580 -7.75 -31.58 -7.09
CA SER A 580 -6.61 -32.49 -6.96
C SER A 580 -5.30 -31.86 -7.41
N THR A 581 -5.37 -30.96 -8.40
CA THR A 581 -4.19 -30.37 -9.03
C THR A 581 -4.32 -28.84 -9.14
N LEU A 582 -3.24 -28.14 -8.79
CA LEU A 582 -3.05 -26.71 -9.01
C LEU A 582 -2.00 -26.49 -10.10
N VAL A 583 -2.27 -25.55 -11.01
CA VAL A 583 -1.39 -25.24 -12.15
C VAL A 583 -0.97 -23.79 -12.10
N PHE A 584 0.33 -23.54 -12.26
CA PHE A 584 0.94 -22.22 -12.24
C PHE A 584 1.69 -21.93 -13.53
N GLY A 585 1.69 -20.66 -13.93
CA GLY A 585 2.40 -20.16 -15.11
C GLY A 585 3.79 -19.60 -14.82
N ASP A 586 4.43 -20.01 -13.72
CA ASP A 586 5.74 -19.50 -13.32
C ASP A 586 6.83 -20.00 -14.29
N LEU A 587 7.78 -19.14 -14.69
CA LEU A 587 8.79 -19.48 -15.69
C LEU A 587 10.10 -19.94 -15.06
N HIS A 588 10.72 -19.14 -14.19
CA HIS A 588 12.02 -19.51 -13.60
C HIS A 588 12.35 -18.96 -12.19
N LEU A 589 11.49 -18.14 -11.59
CA LEU A 589 11.74 -17.61 -10.23
C LEU A 589 11.62 -18.69 -9.15
N GLU A 590 12.75 -19.24 -8.70
CA GLU A 590 12.81 -20.36 -7.74
C GLU A 590 12.09 -20.05 -6.43
N ASP A 591 12.23 -18.82 -5.91
CA ASP A 591 11.62 -18.41 -4.64
C ASP A 591 10.08 -18.45 -4.72
N ILE A 592 9.51 -18.03 -5.84
CA ILE A 592 8.05 -18.06 -6.06
C ILE A 592 7.57 -19.51 -6.12
N ARG A 593 8.29 -20.38 -6.84
CA ARG A 593 7.95 -21.79 -6.91
C ARG A 593 8.07 -22.48 -5.55
N ALA A 594 9.16 -22.25 -4.82
CA ALA A 594 9.40 -22.80 -3.50
C ALA A 594 8.30 -22.39 -2.52
N TRP A 595 7.91 -21.11 -2.54
CA TRP A 595 6.79 -20.61 -1.74
C TRP A 595 5.48 -21.33 -2.06
N ARG A 596 5.16 -21.59 -3.34
CA ARG A 596 3.94 -22.34 -3.72
C ARG A 596 3.99 -23.80 -3.26
N GLU A 597 5.14 -24.44 -3.40
CA GLU A 597 5.36 -25.82 -2.95
C GLU A 597 5.20 -25.93 -1.43
N GLU A 598 5.75 -25.00 -0.66
CA GLU A 598 5.56 -24.92 0.79
C GLU A 598 4.10 -24.66 1.17
N THR A 599 3.45 -23.74 0.46
CA THR A 599 2.10 -23.27 0.80
C THR A 599 1.00 -24.29 0.46
N PHE A 600 1.11 -24.97 -0.69
CA PHE A 600 0.04 -25.81 -1.24
C PHE A 600 0.45 -27.27 -1.48
N GLY A 601 1.74 -27.60 -1.51
CA GLY A 601 2.22 -28.92 -1.94
C GLY A 601 1.88 -30.08 -0.99
N LYS A 602 1.45 -29.78 0.24
CA LYS A 602 0.93 -30.78 1.19
C LYS A 602 -0.47 -31.27 0.84
N ASP A 603 -1.28 -30.39 0.24
CA ASP A 603 -2.71 -30.61 0.05
C ASP A 603 -3.06 -30.93 -1.41
N TYR A 604 -2.25 -30.44 -2.37
CA TYR A 604 -2.54 -30.55 -3.80
C TYR A 604 -1.31 -30.97 -4.60
N LYS A 605 -1.53 -31.65 -5.71
CA LYS A 605 -0.49 -31.86 -6.72
C LYS A 605 -0.24 -30.53 -7.44
N LEU A 606 1.00 -30.06 -7.47
CA LEU A 606 1.36 -28.82 -8.15
C LEU A 606 1.98 -29.12 -9.52
N LEU A 607 1.55 -28.40 -10.55
CA LEU A 607 2.11 -28.47 -11.90
C LEU A 607 2.62 -27.09 -12.34
N PHE A 608 3.81 -27.10 -12.94
CA PHE A 608 4.47 -25.92 -13.51
C PHE A 608 4.82 -26.17 -14.98
N PRO A 609 3.83 -26.17 -15.90
CA PRO A 609 3.99 -26.72 -17.26
C PRO A 609 4.98 -25.98 -18.17
N VAL A 610 5.33 -24.75 -17.80
CA VAL A 610 6.22 -23.85 -18.55
C VAL A 610 7.57 -23.61 -17.85
N TRP A 611 7.77 -24.22 -16.68
CA TRP A 611 8.94 -24.02 -15.83
C TRP A 611 10.24 -24.42 -16.53
N LYS A 612 11.22 -23.50 -16.55
CA LYS A 612 12.56 -23.65 -17.12
C LYS A 612 12.58 -24.15 -18.57
N LYS A 613 11.47 -23.98 -19.32
CA LYS A 613 11.46 -24.22 -20.77
C LYS A 613 12.23 -23.12 -21.48
N ASN A 614 12.90 -23.48 -22.56
CA ASN A 614 13.66 -22.50 -23.32
C ASN A 614 12.72 -21.51 -24.01
N TYR A 615 13.04 -20.21 -23.93
CA TYR A 615 12.21 -19.16 -24.50
C TYR A 615 12.12 -19.24 -26.02
N GLU A 616 13.27 -19.28 -26.68
CA GLU A 616 13.35 -19.16 -28.14
C GLU A 616 12.96 -20.45 -28.86
N SER A 617 13.33 -21.62 -28.32
CA SER A 617 13.06 -22.90 -28.96
C SER A 617 11.71 -23.53 -28.56
N GLU A 618 11.14 -23.16 -27.41
CA GLU A 618 9.90 -23.77 -26.90
C GLU A 618 8.77 -22.76 -26.67
N LEU A 619 8.94 -21.80 -25.75
CA LEU A 619 7.82 -20.97 -25.26
C LEU A 619 7.32 -19.95 -26.28
N LEU A 620 8.21 -19.17 -26.90
CA LEU A 620 7.84 -18.13 -27.86
C LEU A 620 7.20 -18.74 -29.13
N PRO A 621 7.75 -19.82 -29.73
CA PRO A 621 7.07 -20.52 -30.82
C PRO A 621 5.72 -21.12 -30.41
N ALA A 622 5.59 -21.64 -29.18
CA ALA A 622 4.33 -22.14 -28.68
C ALA A 622 3.29 -21.02 -28.54
N LEU A 623 3.70 -19.84 -28.05
CA LEU A 623 2.84 -18.67 -27.91
C LEU A 623 2.35 -18.19 -29.27
N GLU A 624 3.22 -18.13 -30.28
CA GLU A 624 2.84 -17.77 -31.65
C GLU A 624 1.80 -18.75 -32.22
N ARG A 625 2.04 -20.08 -32.12
CA ARG A 625 1.06 -21.10 -32.55
C ARG A 625 -0.27 -20.96 -31.82
N LEU A 626 -0.23 -20.68 -30.52
CA LEU A 626 -1.41 -20.52 -29.69
C LEU A 626 -2.23 -19.28 -30.07
N CYS A 627 -1.56 -18.16 -30.35
CA CYS A 627 -2.22 -16.93 -30.83
C CYS A 627 -2.84 -17.15 -32.21
N VAL A 628 -2.17 -17.86 -33.12
CA VAL A 628 -2.73 -18.22 -34.43
C VAL A 628 -3.95 -19.12 -34.28
N LYS A 629 -3.87 -20.16 -33.45
CA LYS A 629 -4.95 -21.12 -33.21
C LYS A 629 -6.21 -20.47 -32.65
N THR A 630 -6.04 -19.54 -31.71
CA THR A 630 -7.15 -18.92 -30.96
C THR A 630 -7.59 -17.58 -31.54
N GLY A 631 -6.80 -16.98 -32.42
CA GLY A 631 -6.94 -15.59 -32.85
C GLY A 631 -6.65 -14.56 -31.74
N ALA A 632 -6.15 -14.98 -30.58
CA ALA A 632 -5.84 -14.09 -29.47
C ALA A 632 -4.61 -13.22 -29.78
N LYS A 633 -4.59 -12.04 -29.19
CA LYS A 633 -3.46 -11.11 -29.22
C LYS A 633 -2.97 -10.84 -27.80
N ILE A 634 -1.67 -10.65 -27.67
CA ILE A 634 -1.02 -10.34 -26.40
C ILE A 634 -0.71 -8.85 -26.40
N PHE A 635 -1.06 -8.16 -25.32
CA PHE A 635 -0.82 -6.73 -25.15
C PHE A 635 -0.01 -6.50 -23.88
N PHE A 636 0.80 -5.45 -23.82
CA PHE A 636 1.39 -5.01 -22.56
C PHE A 636 0.28 -4.52 -21.63
N SER A 637 0.25 -5.03 -20.40
CA SER A 637 -0.70 -4.61 -19.36
C SER A 637 -0.06 -3.72 -18.32
N ASN A 638 1.24 -3.89 -18.10
CA ASN A 638 2.06 -3.05 -17.24
C ASN A 638 3.48 -3.01 -17.82
N ILE A 639 4.19 -1.90 -17.67
CA ILE A 639 5.55 -1.71 -18.17
C ILE A 639 6.34 -0.96 -17.10
N ASP A 640 7.54 -1.44 -16.80
CA ASP A 640 8.53 -0.70 -16.02
C ASP A 640 9.13 0.41 -16.90
N GLU A 641 8.85 1.66 -16.56
CA GLU A 641 9.27 2.81 -17.36
C GLU A 641 10.79 3.02 -17.35
N GLU A 642 11.49 2.60 -16.29
CA GLU A 642 12.94 2.73 -16.17
C GLU A 642 13.65 1.69 -17.02
N ARG A 643 13.16 0.44 -17.01
CA ARG A 643 13.80 -0.68 -17.73
C ARG A 643 13.38 -0.78 -19.19
N LEU A 644 12.17 -0.35 -19.55
CA LEU A 644 11.61 -0.50 -20.90
C LEU A 644 10.95 0.79 -21.45
N GLY A 645 10.59 1.76 -20.62
CA GLY A 645 9.74 2.92 -21.02
C GLY A 645 10.37 3.91 -22.00
N SER A 646 11.70 4.08 -22.00
CA SER A 646 12.39 4.93 -22.98
C SER A 646 13.84 4.49 -23.21
N ASP A 647 14.16 4.12 -24.45
CA ASP A 647 15.56 4.03 -24.90
C ASP A 647 15.84 5.25 -25.79
N GLU A 648 16.65 6.20 -25.30
CA GLU A 648 17.04 7.42 -26.03
C GLU A 648 17.73 7.11 -27.37
N ASN A 649 18.24 5.89 -27.56
CA ASN A 649 19.00 5.49 -28.74
C ASN A 649 18.15 4.94 -29.91
N ASP A 650 16.93 4.47 -29.68
CA ASP A 650 16.07 3.86 -30.72
C ASP A 650 14.78 4.66 -31.00
N GLY A 651 14.41 5.61 -30.14
CA GLY A 651 13.18 6.39 -30.29
C GLY A 651 11.89 5.57 -30.19
N THR A 652 11.99 4.28 -29.84
CA THR A 652 10.86 3.38 -29.61
C THR A 652 10.30 3.60 -28.21
N GLN A 653 9.07 4.13 -28.14
CA GLN A 653 8.33 4.28 -26.89
C GLN A 653 7.40 3.08 -26.70
N TRP A 654 7.62 2.28 -25.65
CA TRP A 654 6.77 1.15 -25.29
C TRP A 654 5.61 1.64 -24.42
N GLN A 655 4.39 1.20 -24.70
CA GLN A 655 3.20 1.69 -24.01
C GLN A 655 2.25 0.56 -23.61
N VAL A 656 1.61 0.70 -22.45
CA VAL A 656 0.50 -0.16 -22.02
C VAL A 656 -0.59 -0.15 -23.09
N GLY A 657 -1.08 -1.34 -23.46
CA GLY A 657 -2.06 -1.52 -24.53
C GLY A 657 -1.46 -1.69 -25.93
N GLN A 658 -0.13 -1.56 -26.10
CA GLN A 658 0.56 -1.96 -27.33
C GLN A 658 0.62 -3.49 -27.46
N VAL A 659 0.58 -4.00 -28.69
CA VAL A 659 0.77 -5.44 -28.96
C VAL A 659 2.18 -5.86 -28.55
N TYR A 660 2.27 -6.92 -27.74
CA TYR A 660 3.53 -7.54 -27.35
C TYR A 660 4.17 -8.22 -28.57
N ASP A 661 5.42 -7.85 -28.84
CA ASP A 661 6.24 -8.41 -29.91
C ASP A 661 7.66 -8.69 -29.40
N TRP A 662 7.93 -9.96 -29.11
CA TRP A 662 9.19 -10.41 -28.56
C TRP A 662 10.37 -10.19 -29.52
N LYS A 663 10.13 -10.14 -30.84
CA LYS A 663 11.19 -9.92 -31.83
C LYS A 663 11.73 -8.50 -31.75
N ARG A 664 10.84 -7.53 -31.48
CA ARG A 664 11.25 -6.14 -31.23
C ARG A 664 12.05 -6.01 -29.94
N ILE A 665 11.71 -6.76 -28.89
CA ILE A 665 12.51 -6.79 -27.65
C ILE A 665 13.89 -7.42 -27.94
N GLN A 666 13.93 -8.51 -28.72
CA GLN A 666 15.19 -9.14 -29.12
C GLN A 666 16.06 -8.20 -29.99
N GLU A 667 15.46 -7.40 -30.87
CA GLU A 667 16.16 -6.37 -31.65
C GLU A 667 16.71 -5.25 -30.76
N ARG A 668 15.91 -4.74 -29.81
CA ARG A 668 16.35 -3.77 -28.80
C ARG A 668 17.56 -4.31 -28.01
N ASN A 669 17.48 -5.55 -27.54
CA ASN A 669 18.55 -6.17 -26.75
C ASN A 669 19.88 -6.30 -27.51
N LYS A 670 19.88 -6.24 -28.85
CA LYS A 670 21.13 -6.24 -29.64
C LYS A 670 21.84 -4.89 -29.63
N ILE A 671 21.11 -3.81 -29.39
CA ILE A 671 21.61 -2.43 -29.47
C ILE A 671 21.72 -1.74 -28.10
N SER A 672 20.97 -2.21 -27.11
CA SER A 672 20.95 -1.65 -25.76
C SER A 672 21.93 -2.38 -24.82
N THR A 673 22.54 -1.63 -23.91
CA THR A 673 23.39 -2.19 -22.85
C THR A 673 22.57 -2.89 -21.77
N GLU A 674 21.31 -2.52 -21.61
CA GLU A 674 20.39 -3.11 -20.65
C GLU A 674 19.55 -4.19 -21.31
N GLN A 675 19.79 -5.44 -20.90
CA GLN A 675 19.08 -6.60 -21.42
C GLN A 675 17.71 -6.71 -20.75
N VAL A 676 16.65 -6.69 -21.55
CA VAL A 676 15.28 -6.97 -21.08
C VAL A 676 14.94 -8.43 -21.31
N ASP A 677 14.37 -9.08 -20.30
CA ASP A 677 13.88 -10.44 -20.43
C ASP A 677 12.80 -10.55 -21.54
N LEU A 678 12.96 -11.48 -22.48
CA LEU A 678 12.02 -11.62 -23.60
C LEU A 678 10.60 -11.94 -23.13
N MET A 679 10.45 -12.57 -21.97
CA MET A 679 9.16 -12.91 -21.38
C MET A 679 8.81 -12.00 -20.19
N GLY A 680 9.64 -11.02 -19.83
CA GLY A 680 9.38 -10.07 -18.74
C GLY A 680 9.31 -10.70 -17.35
N GLU A 681 9.98 -11.85 -17.12
CA GLU A 681 9.94 -12.53 -15.82
C GLU A 681 10.61 -11.70 -14.71
N CYS A 682 11.57 -10.83 -15.06
CA CYS A 682 12.31 -10.01 -14.09
C CYS A 682 11.58 -8.70 -13.73
N GLY A 683 10.31 -8.54 -14.14
CA GLY A 683 9.45 -7.43 -13.77
C GLY A 683 9.44 -6.26 -14.77
N GLU A 684 10.12 -6.39 -15.91
CA GLU A 684 10.20 -5.32 -16.93
C GLU A 684 8.85 -5.01 -17.55
N PHE A 685 7.97 -6.01 -17.66
CA PHE A 685 6.60 -5.83 -18.13
C PHE A 685 5.69 -7.01 -17.76
N HIS A 686 4.39 -6.74 -17.78
CA HIS A 686 3.35 -7.77 -17.76
C HIS A 686 2.50 -7.70 -19.03
N THR A 687 1.80 -8.80 -19.31
CA THR A 687 0.99 -8.92 -20.51
C THR A 687 -0.44 -9.30 -20.20
N CYS A 688 -1.35 -8.97 -21.12
CA CYS A 688 -2.75 -9.34 -21.09
C CYS A 688 -3.14 -10.02 -22.41
N VAL A 689 -3.79 -11.18 -22.31
CA VAL A 689 -4.34 -11.92 -23.45
C VAL A 689 -5.71 -11.36 -23.80
N LYS A 690 -5.95 -10.99 -25.05
CA LYS A 690 -7.28 -10.62 -25.56
C LYS A 690 -7.66 -11.49 -26.75
N SER A 691 -8.75 -12.24 -26.60
CA SER A 691 -9.38 -13.03 -27.66
C SER A 691 -10.27 -12.15 -28.55
N PRO A 692 -10.57 -12.59 -29.79
CA PRO A 692 -11.46 -11.85 -30.69
C PRO A 692 -12.82 -11.54 -30.06
N GLY A 693 -13.25 -10.28 -30.16
CA GLY A 693 -14.57 -9.82 -29.67
C GLY A 693 -14.65 -9.55 -28.17
N MET A 694 -13.50 -9.40 -27.50
CA MET A 694 -13.41 -8.94 -26.11
C MET A 694 -13.44 -7.41 -25.92
N ASP A 695 -13.30 -6.63 -27.00
CA ASP A 695 -13.25 -5.15 -26.96
C ASP A 695 -14.50 -4.49 -26.36
#